data_AF-A0A250FR52-F1
#
_entry.id   AF-A0A250FR52-F1
#
_cell.length_a   1.000
_cell.length_b   1.000
_cell.length_c   1.000
_cell.angle_alpha   90.00
_cell.angle_beta   90.00
_cell.angle_gamma   90.00
#
_symmetry.space_group_name_H-M   'P 1'
#
loop_
_entity.id
_entity.type
_entity.pdbx_description
1 polymer ?
#
loop_
_entity_poly.entity_id
_entity_poly.type
_entity_poly.pdbx_seq_one_letter_code
_entity_poly.pdbx_strand_id
1 'polypeptide(L)'
;MTEQQILKKIDKWNEDDHIQAIVDFIENLPHESKTTEVLSELGRAYNNLYWLDSNKENEKYLQRAVEVFKYLEPEIGDTESWNYRIGYSYFYLNDMENAKKHLLKATSLSGTQELLDYLSIAEEKGITLLDAVAGGRGGVEYILENYKRAIAQYAPQMTDRLGAPATEQKIEALEKRLGFALSEEFKQLHRTFDGQTGAPFYSAGQRFVSLDEIEAYQDEMEQYLEAHYGKNWQKVRIPEDEFVEEGYIKNRLYSRKWVPFMVQELEGEDAPSYLCFDFDPDEQEGIFGQLIGVSPAEKIEDCELDFIYPNIFQWANVMIEGMKKGQLAYSEEKDALEFLSRGNFEPSYYSEEERESLEEYIQENIGEFDEVLHELVSPDIHCDIYIVKPTPERNYYTLVTGGMGAYAMNVPDGFNGSPYAEMCINLPPTWNLKSEDEKDYWPIRWLKILSRLPIEQDTFLAWGHTVPTGEPLEGTNFTCMLLIAADNKDGEDAVAHLAPSGKEVNFYSIVPLYEQEMLYKLENDSGALLELFSEKEIPYPPVVDVHRQNVCEGYTPTQNSNLLDEVYWAFTQEAYPGLMIFWEAVKTYNSDVENDLEDFNPFGTIFRSPKVKIMYEAWIKSRKELYDFEILANENLFDEEPDENGLYQALIVAELYSGDGAAFGALELLWLIHNTLSNKDLGDHIFFEGFDIEGYEEDGTPVIFINCGS
;
A
#
# COMPACT_ATOMS: atom_id res chain seq x y z
N MET A 1 -19.21 -10.42 33.41
CA MET A 1 -18.51 -10.57 32.12
C MET A 1 -17.05 -10.72 32.45
N THR A 2 -16.34 -11.61 31.76
CA THR A 2 -14.87 -11.67 31.85
C THR A 2 -14.27 -10.43 31.18
N GLU A 3 -13.01 -10.12 31.49
CA GLU A 3 -12.29 -9.01 30.85
C GLU A 3 -12.29 -9.14 29.31
N GLN A 4 -11.98 -10.32 28.76
CA GLN A 4 -12.05 -10.58 27.31
C GLN A 4 -13.45 -10.33 26.71
N GLN A 5 -14.52 -10.70 27.42
CA GLN A 5 -15.89 -10.41 26.96
C GLN A 5 -16.20 -8.91 27.01
N ILE A 6 -15.61 -8.18 27.95
CA ILE A 6 -15.71 -6.71 28.05
C ILE A 6 -14.97 -6.09 26.86
N LEU A 7 -13.72 -6.48 26.60
CA LEU A 7 -12.88 -5.97 25.51
C LEU A 7 -13.47 -6.27 24.13
N LYS A 8 -13.88 -7.52 23.84
CA LYS A 8 -14.53 -7.86 22.56
C LYS A 8 -15.79 -7.04 22.26
N LYS A 9 -16.53 -6.67 23.32
CA LYS A 9 -17.72 -5.81 23.20
C LYS A 9 -17.33 -4.35 22.94
N ILE A 10 -16.26 -3.89 23.57
CA ILE A 10 -15.67 -2.57 23.31
C ILE A 10 -15.19 -2.49 21.87
N ASP A 11 -14.47 -3.51 21.37
CA ASP A 11 -13.96 -3.56 19.99
C ASP A 11 -15.09 -3.52 18.97
N LYS A 12 -16.14 -4.33 19.17
CA LYS A 12 -17.32 -4.30 18.28
C LYS A 12 -18.00 -2.92 18.25
N TRP A 13 -18.11 -2.25 19.40
CA TRP A 13 -18.67 -0.90 19.44
C TRP A 13 -17.73 0.15 18.86
N ASN A 14 -16.42 -0.07 18.90
CA ASN A 14 -15.45 0.81 18.27
C ASN A 14 -15.51 0.68 16.73
N GLU A 15 -15.66 -0.53 16.19
CA GLU A 15 -15.91 -0.77 14.75
C GLU A 15 -17.20 -0.12 14.25
N ASP A 16 -18.23 -0.08 15.09
CA ASP A 16 -19.55 0.47 14.74
C ASP A 16 -19.68 1.97 15.10
N ASP A 17 -18.58 2.68 15.43
CA ASP A 17 -18.54 4.10 15.85
C ASP A 17 -19.41 4.45 17.08
N HIS A 18 -19.74 3.47 17.93
CA HIS A 18 -20.56 3.63 19.13
C HIS A 18 -19.74 4.05 20.38
N ILE A 19 -18.90 5.08 20.26
CA ILE A 19 -17.90 5.45 21.30
C ILE A 19 -18.53 5.85 22.65
N GLN A 20 -19.66 6.55 22.66
CA GLN A 20 -20.34 6.91 23.92
C GLN A 20 -20.86 5.67 24.67
N ALA A 21 -21.25 4.62 23.94
CA ALA A 21 -21.72 3.37 24.54
C ALA A 21 -20.56 2.63 25.25
N ILE A 22 -19.33 2.75 24.73
CA ILE A 22 -18.11 2.21 25.35
C ILE A 22 -17.88 2.88 26.72
N VAL A 23 -17.88 4.22 26.74
CA VAL A 23 -17.65 4.99 27.98
C VAL A 23 -18.73 4.67 29.02
N ASP A 24 -20.01 4.77 28.64
CA ASP A 24 -21.12 4.50 29.55
C ASP A 24 -21.07 3.07 30.08
N PHE A 25 -20.69 2.12 29.24
CA PHE A 25 -20.57 0.72 29.63
C PHE A 25 -19.45 0.53 30.66
N ILE A 26 -18.23 1.00 30.35
CA ILE A 26 -17.08 0.79 31.24
C ILE A 26 -17.26 1.54 32.56
N GLU A 27 -17.79 2.77 32.55
CA GLU A 27 -18.01 3.54 33.78
C GLU A 27 -18.97 2.84 34.75
N ASN A 28 -19.98 2.14 34.22
CA ASN A 28 -20.96 1.40 35.01
C ASN A 28 -20.50 -0.02 35.39
N LEU A 29 -19.32 -0.47 34.96
CA LEU A 29 -18.77 -1.75 35.40
C LEU A 29 -18.43 -1.74 36.90
N PRO A 30 -18.59 -2.88 37.60
CA PRO A 30 -18.06 -3.07 38.94
C PRO A 30 -16.56 -2.78 39.00
N HIS A 31 -16.06 -2.28 40.12
CA HIS A 31 -14.64 -1.94 40.29
C HIS A 31 -13.69 -3.12 39.98
N GLU A 32 -14.11 -4.34 40.31
CA GLU A 32 -13.38 -5.59 40.03
C GLU A 32 -13.30 -5.96 38.55
N SER A 33 -14.11 -5.33 37.68
CA SER A 33 -14.12 -5.54 36.22
C SER A 33 -13.46 -4.40 35.45
N LYS A 34 -12.93 -3.39 36.14
CA LYS A 34 -12.18 -2.25 35.57
C LYS A 34 -10.68 -2.54 35.69
N THR A 35 -10.24 -3.56 34.97
CA THR A 35 -8.83 -3.94 34.85
C THR A 35 -8.03 -2.88 34.09
N THR A 36 -6.71 -3.02 34.07
CA THR A 36 -5.80 -2.06 33.42
C THR A 36 -6.05 -1.95 31.92
N GLU A 37 -6.33 -3.06 31.24
CA GLU A 37 -6.65 -3.16 29.83
C GLU A 37 -8.01 -2.48 29.54
N VAL A 38 -9.05 -2.79 30.33
CA VAL A 38 -10.38 -2.17 30.21
C VAL A 38 -10.33 -0.66 30.51
N LEU A 39 -9.54 -0.23 31.48
CA LEU A 39 -9.33 1.18 31.76
C LEU A 39 -8.49 1.87 30.69
N SER A 40 -7.50 1.19 30.11
CA SER A 40 -6.74 1.72 28.97
C SER A 40 -7.67 1.97 27.77
N GLU A 41 -8.65 1.09 27.57
CA GLU A 41 -9.71 1.26 26.58
C GLU A 41 -10.71 2.36 26.93
N LEU A 42 -11.01 2.58 28.22
CA LEU A 42 -11.77 3.76 28.66
C LEU A 42 -11.01 5.06 28.35
N GLY A 43 -9.70 5.09 28.57
CA GLY A 43 -8.86 6.23 28.21
C GLY A 43 -8.85 6.49 26.70
N ARG A 44 -8.75 5.43 25.88
CA ARG A 44 -8.86 5.51 24.41
C ARG A 44 -10.24 6.03 23.98
N ALA A 45 -11.31 5.48 24.53
CA ALA A 45 -12.67 5.91 24.24
C ALA A 45 -12.91 7.38 24.62
N TYR A 46 -12.32 7.86 25.71
CA TYR A 46 -12.36 9.27 26.07
C TYR A 46 -11.63 10.18 25.08
N ASN A 47 -10.47 9.76 24.58
CA ASN A 47 -9.82 10.46 23.48
C ASN A 47 -10.71 10.49 22.23
N ASN A 48 -11.33 9.36 21.86
CA ASN A 48 -12.21 9.27 20.70
C ASN A 48 -13.49 10.12 20.85
N LEU A 49 -14.07 10.23 22.05
CA LEU A 49 -15.22 11.12 22.31
C LEU A 49 -14.91 12.59 22.06
N TYR A 50 -13.68 13.02 22.34
CA TYR A 50 -13.25 14.38 21.99
C TYR A 50 -13.21 14.57 20.46
N TRP A 51 -12.89 13.55 19.68
CA TRP A 51 -12.84 13.65 18.20
C TRP A 51 -14.19 13.62 17.51
N LEU A 52 -15.15 12.90 18.08
CA LEU A 52 -16.52 12.94 17.57
C LEU A 52 -17.11 14.37 17.61
N ASP A 53 -16.68 15.20 18.57
CA ASP A 53 -17.09 16.60 18.67
C ASP A 53 -16.00 17.44 19.37
N SER A 54 -15.00 17.88 18.59
CA SER A 54 -13.82 18.58 19.11
C SER A 54 -14.12 20.04 19.44
N ASN A 55 -14.45 20.30 20.70
CA ASN A 55 -14.66 21.63 21.23
C ASN A 55 -14.19 21.77 22.69
N LYS A 56 -14.15 23.02 23.16
CA LYS A 56 -13.65 23.35 24.50
C LYS A 56 -14.44 22.70 25.64
N GLU A 57 -15.74 22.44 25.47
CA GLU A 57 -16.54 21.75 26.47
C GLU A 57 -16.15 20.27 26.58
N ASN A 58 -15.73 19.66 25.48
CA ASN A 58 -15.34 18.25 25.39
C ASN A 58 -13.87 17.98 25.74
N GLU A 59 -13.04 19.00 25.98
CA GLU A 59 -11.70 18.85 26.61
C GLU A 59 -11.75 18.10 27.95
N LYS A 60 -12.91 18.13 28.63
CA LYS A 60 -13.16 17.33 29.84
C LYS A 60 -12.89 15.83 29.60
N TYR A 61 -13.16 15.31 28.40
CA TYR A 61 -12.91 13.90 28.07
C TYR A 61 -11.41 13.62 27.97
N LEU A 62 -10.62 14.51 27.37
CA LEU A 62 -9.16 14.39 27.38
C LEU A 62 -8.60 14.47 28.81
N GLN A 63 -9.16 15.31 29.67
CA GLN A 63 -8.77 15.36 31.10
C GLN A 63 -9.09 14.04 31.79
N ARG A 64 -10.24 13.43 31.49
CA ARG A 64 -10.59 12.09 31.98
C ARG A 64 -9.64 11.03 31.45
N ALA A 65 -9.27 11.08 30.17
CA ALA A 65 -8.27 10.20 29.59
C ALA A 65 -6.93 10.30 30.33
N VAL A 66 -6.45 11.52 30.60
CA VAL A 66 -5.22 11.74 31.41
C VAL A 66 -5.38 11.22 32.84
N GLU A 67 -6.52 11.42 33.50
CA GLU A 67 -6.77 10.87 34.84
C GLU A 67 -6.67 9.35 34.84
N VAL A 68 -7.29 8.70 33.85
CA VAL A 68 -7.25 7.25 33.66
C VAL A 68 -5.82 6.80 33.37
N PHE A 69 -5.12 7.39 32.41
CA PHE A 69 -3.76 6.97 32.08
C PHE A 69 -2.76 7.24 33.21
N LYS A 70 -2.90 8.32 33.98
CA LYS A 70 -2.09 8.54 35.20
C LYS A 70 -2.34 7.49 36.27
N TYR A 71 -3.58 7.06 36.44
CA TYR A 71 -3.90 5.97 37.35
C TYR A 71 -3.21 4.67 36.91
N LEU A 72 -3.08 4.43 35.61
CA LEU A 72 -2.40 3.28 35.02
C LEU A 72 -0.87 3.43 34.91
N GLU A 73 -0.31 4.61 35.19
CA GLU A 73 1.14 4.90 35.07
C GLU A 73 2.02 3.90 35.85
N PRO A 74 1.68 3.46 37.09
CA PRO A 74 2.50 2.50 37.82
C PRO A 74 2.59 1.12 37.16
N GLU A 75 1.61 0.74 36.33
CA GLU A 75 1.51 -0.60 35.74
C GLU A 75 1.99 -0.64 34.29
N ILE A 76 1.60 0.35 33.48
CA ILE A 76 1.86 0.38 32.03
C ILE A 76 2.53 1.66 31.55
N GLY A 77 2.94 2.56 32.45
CA GLY A 77 3.54 3.88 32.17
C GLY A 77 4.78 3.89 31.28
N ASP A 78 5.28 2.70 31.01
CA ASP A 78 6.58 2.40 30.48
C ASP A 78 6.45 1.76 29.07
N THR A 79 5.23 1.41 28.65
CA THR A 79 4.89 0.88 27.31
C THR A 79 4.80 2.01 26.27
N GLU A 80 5.11 1.74 25.00
CA GLU A 80 4.96 2.73 23.92
C GLU A 80 3.49 3.11 23.70
N SER A 81 2.56 2.15 23.74
CA SER A 81 1.13 2.36 23.54
C SER A 81 0.50 3.26 24.61
N TRP A 82 0.85 3.08 25.90
CA TRP A 82 0.43 4.01 26.94
C TRP A 82 1.02 5.40 26.74
N ASN A 83 2.33 5.47 26.45
CA ASN A 83 3.02 6.75 26.24
C ASN A 83 2.42 7.52 25.05
N TYR A 84 2.05 6.84 23.97
CA TYR A 84 1.30 7.43 22.87
C TYR A 84 -0.07 7.93 23.32
N ARG A 85 -0.90 7.07 23.94
CA ARG A 85 -2.28 7.42 24.31
C ARG A 85 -2.35 8.58 25.32
N ILE A 86 -1.48 8.61 26.33
CA ILE A 86 -1.41 9.73 27.28
C ILE A 86 -0.77 10.96 26.65
N GLY A 87 0.28 10.78 25.84
CA GLY A 87 0.95 11.86 25.11
C GLY A 87 0.01 12.56 24.15
N TYR A 88 -0.83 11.81 23.45
CA TYR A 88 -1.92 12.28 22.62
C TYR A 88 -2.93 13.12 23.41
N SER A 89 -3.35 12.61 24.58
CA SER A 89 -4.27 13.34 25.46
C SER A 89 -3.68 14.69 25.89
N TYR A 90 -2.42 14.71 26.31
CA TYR A 90 -1.69 15.93 26.65
C TYR A 90 -1.51 16.86 25.45
N PHE A 91 -1.28 16.31 24.26
CA PHE A 91 -1.10 17.08 23.04
C PHE A 91 -2.36 17.93 22.77
N TYR A 92 -3.54 17.32 22.79
CA TYR A 92 -4.80 18.02 22.54
C TYR A 92 -5.28 18.86 23.74
N LEU A 93 -4.70 18.66 24.93
CA LEU A 93 -4.82 19.58 26.07
C LEU A 93 -3.81 20.74 26.04
N ASN A 94 -2.99 20.82 24.99
CA ASN A 94 -1.93 21.82 24.85
C ASN A 94 -0.86 21.79 25.97
N ASP A 95 -0.62 20.62 26.57
CA ASP A 95 0.45 20.39 27.55
C ASP A 95 1.71 19.85 26.84
N MET A 96 2.48 20.76 26.25
CA MET A 96 3.62 20.42 25.39
C MET A 96 4.72 19.63 26.12
N GLU A 97 4.99 19.97 27.39
CA GLU A 97 6.05 19.33 28.17
C GLU A 97 5.74 17.84 28.37
N ASN A 98 4.51 17.53 28.80
CA ASN A 98 4.10 16.15 29.01
C ASN A 98 3.84 15.43 27.68
N ALA A 99 3.24 16.09 26.69
CA ALA A 99 3.03 15.50 25.36
C ALA A 99 4.37 15.04 24.76
N LYS A 100 5.39 15.92 24.75
CA LYS A 100 6.73 15.60 24.24
C LYS A 100 7.43 14.52 25.06
N LYS A 101 7.38 14.62 26.39
CA LYS A 101 7.95 13.61 27.30
C LYS A 101 7.45 12.21 26.99
N HIS A 102 6.16 12.06 26.68
CA HIS A 102 5.53 10.77 26.45
C HIS A 102 5.65 10.34 24.97
N LEU A 103 5.41 11.21 24.00
CA LEU A 103 5.50 10.86 22.57
C LEU A 103 6.92 10.46 22.14
N LEU A 104 7.98 11.02 22.75
CA LEU A 104 9.36 10.58 22.51
C LEU A 104 9.65 9.13 22.93
N LYS A 105 8.75 8.52 23.71
CA LYS A 105 8.83 7.11 24.13
C LYS A 105 7.93 6.19 23.31
N ALA A 106 7.33 6.68 22.22
CA ALA A 106 6.39 5.93 21.39
C ALA A 106 6.74 6.00 19.90
N THR A 107 8.03 6.16 19.56
CA THR A 107 8.49 6.50 18.21
C THR A 107 8.26 5.41 17.18
N SER A 108 7.98 4.16 17.60
CA SER A 108 7.66 3.06 16.67
C SER A 108 6.20 3.10 16.18
N LEU A 109 5.30 3.82 16.88
CA LEU A 109 3.88 3.86 16.56
C LEU A 109 3.56 4.87 15.45
N SER A 110 2.68 4.44 14.53
CA SER A 110 2.15 5.29 13.46
C SER A 110 1.50 6.55 14.03
N GLY A 111 1.78 7.71 13.42
CA GLY A 111 1.27 9.01 13.86
C GLY A 111 2.06 9.67 15.00
N THR A 112 2.98 8.98 15.70
CA THR A 112 3.83 9.63 16.72
C THR A 112 4.73 10.69 16.12
N GLN A 113 5.36 10.39 14.99
CA GLN A 113 6.29 11.32 14.35
C GLN A 113 5.59 12.62 13.91
N GLU A 114 4.35 12.52 13.42
CA GLU A 114 3.54 13.67 13.04
C GLU A 114 3.23 14.58 14.24
N LEU A 115 2.82 14.00 15.38
CA LEU A 115 2.58 14.76 16.61
C LEU A 115 3.86 15.40 17.17
N LEU A 116 5.01 14.72 17.06
CA LEU A 116 6.31 15.27 17.42
C LEU A 116 6.72 16.43 16.50
N ASP A 117 6.40 16.35 15.21
CA ASP A 117 6.65 17.42 14.24
C ASP A 117 5.79 18.66 14.58
N TYR A 118 4.51 18.47 14.93
CA TYR A 118 3.65 19.57 15.42
C TYR A 118 4.13 20.16 16.75
N LEU A 119 4.62 19.34 17.68
CA LEU A 119 5.23 19.81 18.92
C LEU A 119 6.44 20.72 18.63
N SER A 120 7.30 20.30 17.71
CA SER A 120 8.46 21.09 17.27
C SER A 120 8.03 22.44 16.70
N ILE A 121 7.00 22.46 15.84
CA ILE A 121 6.43 23.69 15.29
C ILE A 121 5.87 24.59 16.39
N ALA A 122 5.10 24.02 17.33
CA ALA A 122 4.47 24.77 18.41
C ALA A 122 5.51 25.40 19.36
N GLU A 123 6.55 24.66 19.72
CA GLU A 123 7.68 25.15 20.54
C GLU A 123 8.45 26.27 19.84
N GLU A 124 8.77 26.10 18.55
CA GLU A 124 9.51 27.09 17.77
C GLU A 124 8.74 28.41 17.61
N LYS A 125 7.43 28.31 17.33
CA LYS A 125 6.59 29.47 17.06
C LYS A 125 5.95 30.08 18.31
N GLY A 126 5.97 29.38 19.44
CA GLY A 126 5.31 29.80 20.68
C GLY A 126 3.79 29.87 20.56
N ILE A 127 3.19 28.92 19.82
CA ILE A 127 1.74 28.80 19.55
C ILE A 127 1.17 27.55 20.21
N THR A 128 -0.15 27.36 20.22
CA THR A 128 -0.73 26.12 20.75
C THR A 128 -0.53 24.93 19.80
N LEU A 129 -0.63 23.71 20.31
CA LEU A 129 -0.55 22.49 19.51
C LEU A 129 -1.69 22.37 18.51
N LEU A 130 -2.90 22.82 18.88
CA LEU A 130 -4.02 22.91 17.94
C LEU A 130 -3.76 23.94 16.85
N ASP A 131 -3.13 25.07 17.16
CA ASP A 131 -2.72 26.04 16.13
C ASP A 131 -1.64 25.45 15.21
N ALA A 132 -0.71 24.64 15.75
CA ALA A 132 0.28 23.92 14.96
C ALA A 132 -0.35 22.89 14.01
N VAL A 133 -1.32 22.11 14.48
CA VAL A 133 -2.12 21.18 13.64
C VAL A 133 -2.91 21.93 12.57
N ALA A 134 -3.45 23.11 12.92
CA ALA A 134 -4.17 23.95 11.96
C ALA A 134 -3.28 24.46 10.81
N GLY A 135 -1.96 24.24 10.85
CA GLY A 135 -1.06 24.44 9.72
C GLY A 135 -0.77 25.91 9.37
N GLY A 136 -1.23 26.85 10.22
CA GLY A 136 -1.11 28.28 10.01
C GLY A 136 -2.01 28.81 8.88
N ARG A 137 -1.57 29.85 8.19
CA ARG A 137 -2.38 30.47 7.13
C ARG A 137 -2.64 29.47 5.99
N GLY A 138 -3.92 29.33 5.64
CA GLY A 138 -4.38 28.41 4.60
C GLY A 138 -4.13 26.93 4.92
N GLY A 139 -3.84 26.57 6.17
CA GLY A 139 -3.52 25.17 6.53
C GLY A 139 -2.15 24.67 6.05
N VAL A 140 -1.37 25.51 5.37
CA VAL A 140 -0.13 25.08 4.68
C VAL A 140 1.10 25.91 5.02
N GLU A 141 0.98 27.01 5.76
CA GLU A 141 2.12 27.85 6.17
C GLU A 141 3.23 27.02 6.82
N TYR A 142 2.88 26.14 7.75
CA TYR A 142 3.88 25.40 8.53
C TYR A 142 4.52 24.26 7.73
N ILE A 143 3.77 23.54 6.90
CA ILE A 143 4.35 22.49 6.03
C ILE A 143 5.27 23.08 4.97
N LEU A 144 4.95 24.27 4.45
CA LEU A 144 5.81 24.97 3.47
C LEU A 144 7.08 25.53 4.11
N GLU A 145 7.00 26.02 5.35
CA GLU A 145 8.20 26.35 6.13
C GLU A 145 9.04 25.11 6.44
N ASN A 146 8.41 23.98 6.74
CA ASN A 146 9.10 22.69 6.90
C ASN A 146 9.78 22.25 5.61
N TYR A 147 9.13 22.43 4.47
CA TYR A 147 9.71 22.14 3.16
C TYR A 147 10.98 22.97 2.92
N LYS A 148 10.97 24.27 3.21
CA LYS A 148 12.19 25.12 3.16
C LYS A 148 13.28 24.64 4.11
N ARG A 149 12.91 24.21 5.33
CA ARG A 149 13.87 23.68 6.31
C ARG A 149 14.46 22.35 5.86
N ALA A 150 13.65 21.47 5.29
CA ALA A 150 14.09 20.20 4.73
C ALA A 150 15.07 20.44 3.58
N ILE A 151 14.78 21.38 2.67
CA ILE A 151 15.74 21.79 1.64
C ILE A 151 17.04 22.27 2.28
N ALA A 152 16.99 23.18 3.24
CA ALA A 152 18.20 23.70 3.90
C ALA A 152 19.02 22.60 4.61
N GLN A 153 18.36 21.55 5.09
CA GLN A 153 18.98 20.44 5.79
C GLN A 153 19.57 19.39 4.84
N TYR A 154 18.80 18.95 3.85
CA TYR A 154 19.12 17.80 2.99
C TYR A 154 19.72 18.21 1.63
N ALA A 155 19.47 19.43 1.18
CA ALA A 155 19.95 20.00 -0.08
C ALA A 155 20.31 21.49 0.07
N PRO A 156 21.25 21.85 0.96
CA PRO A 156 21.54 23.25 1.30
C PRO A 156 21.87 24.13 0.10
N GLN A 157 22.48 23.55 -0.95
CA GLN A 157 22.81 24.20 -2.23
C GLN A 157 21.58 24.78 -2.93
N MET A 158 20.40 24.21 -2.70
CA MET A 158 19.14 24.61 -3.33
C MET A 158 18.45 25.76 -2.59
N THR A 159 18.85 26.04 -1.34
CA THR A 159 18.20 27.05 -0.48
C THR A 159 18.24 28.45 -1.09
N ASP A 160 19.40 28.83 -1.64
CA ASP A 160 19.62 30.16 -2.21
C ASP A 160 18.93 30.34 -3.57
N ARG A 161 18.37 29.27 -4.15
CA ARG A 161 17.59 29.34 -5.38
C ARG A 161 16.16 29.81 -5.14
N LEU A 162 15.59 29.51 -3.99
CA LEU A 162 14.22 29.91 -3.67
C LEU A 162 14.09 31.44 -3.68
N GLY A 163 13.05 31.94 -4.35
CA GLY A 163 12.80 33.37 -4.46
C GLY A 163 12.46 34.01 -3.11
N ALA A 164 12.64 35.33 -3.05
CA ALA A 164 12.24 36.09 -1.86
C ALA A 164 10.71 36.02 -1.65
N PRO A 165 10.22 35.93 -0.40
CA PRO A 165 8.78 35.98 -0.10
C PRO A 165 8.02 37.12 -0.80
N ALA A 166 6.85 36.80 -1.37
CA ALA A 166 5.94 37.80 -1.94
C ALA A 166 5.29 38.66 -0.85
N THR A 167 5.06 39.94 -1.15
CA THR A 167 4.26 40.83 -0.29
C THR A 167 2.77 40.68 -0.58
N GLU A 168 1.91 41.02 0.40
CA GLU A 168 0.46 41.03 0.18
C GLU A 168 0.07 41.96 -0.98
N GLN A 169 0.75 43.09 -1.16
CA GLN A 169 0.48 43.98 -2.31
C GLN A 169 0.77 43.30 -3.65
N LYS A 170 1.78 42.42 -3.71
CA LYS A 170 2.13 41.67 -4.92
C LYS A 170 1.04 40.64 -5.25
N ILE A 171 0.58 39.92 -4.23
CA ILE A 171 -0.50 38.93 -4.34
C ILE A 171 -1.81 39.59 -4.75
N GLU A 172 -2.24 40.64 -4.03
CA GLU A 172 -3.46 41.40 -4.34
C GLU A 172 -3.41 42.00 -5.75
N ALA A 173 -2.23 42.44 -6.19
CA ALA A 173 -2.04 42.96 -7.54
C ALA A 173 -2.21 41.86 -8.59
N LEU A 174 -1.79 40.63 -8.33
CA LEU A 174 -2.02 39.50 -9.23
C LEU A 174 -3.50 39.13 -9.28
N GLU A 175 -4.16 38.94 -8.13
CA GLU A 175 -5.61 38.64 -8.08
C GLU A 175 -6.44 39.68 -8.85
N LYS A 176 -6.07 40.96 -8.73
CA LYS A 176 -6.72 42.04 -9.47
C LYS A 176 -6.51 41.93 -10.99
N ARG A 177 -5.35 41.46 -11.45
CA ARG A 177 -5.07 41.26 -12.88
C ARG A 177 -5.76 40.00 -13.41
N LEU A 178 -5.75 38.91 -12.66
CA LEU A 178 -6.43 37.65 -13.00
C LEU A 178 -7.96 37.76 -12.94
N GLY A 179 -8.50 38.62 -12.08
CA GLY A 179 -9.94 38.87 -11.98
C GLY A 179 -10.73 37.83 -11.18
N PHE A 180 -10.05 36.96 -10.44
CA PHE A 180 -10.65 36.01 -9.50
C PHE A 180 -9.76 35.86 -8.25
N ALA A 181 -10.35 35.33 -7.17
CA ALA A 181 -9.62 35.09 -5.93
C ALA A 181 -8.80 33.80 -6.03
N LEU A 182 -7.53 33.87 -5.65
CA LEU A 182 -6.65 32.71 -5.52
C LEU A 182 -6.96 32.01 -4.18
N SER A 183 -6.69 30.71 -4.09
CA SER A 183 -6.80 30.00 -2.81
C SER A 183 -5.75 30.48 -1.81
N GLU A 184 -6.00 30.32 -0.51
CA GLU A 184 -5.02 30.76 0.50
C GLU A 184 -3.75 29.89 0.47
N GLU A 185 -3.85 28.64 0.04
CA GLU A 185 -2.74 27.71 -0.13
C GLU A 185 -1.74 28.23 -1.18
N PHE A 186 -2.25 28.65 -2.35
CA PHE A 186 -1.44 29.26 -3.40
C PHE A 186 -0.74 30.52 -2.90
N LYS A 187 -1.49 31.42 -2.26
CA LYS A 187 -0.91 32.66 -1.72
C LYS A 187 0.16 32.36 -0.68
N GLN A 188 -0.05 31.35 0.16
CA GLN A 188 0.88 30.97 1.21
C GLN A 188 2.17 30.35 0.65
N LEU A 189 2.12 29.59 -0.45
CA LEU A 189 3.32 29.17 -1.20
C LEU A 189 4.21 30.38 -1.53
N HIS A 190 3.64 31.40 -2.18
CA HIS A 190 4.38 32.60 -2.57
C HIS A 190 4.80 33.50 -1.39
N ARG A 191 4.04 33.51 -0.28
CA ARG A 191 4.49 34.14 0.98
C ARG A 191 5.68 33.42 1.60
N THR A 192 5.86 32.13 1.32
CA THR A 192 6.95 31.32 1.87
C THR A 192 8.21 31.45 1.02
N PHE A 193 8.05 31.41 -0.30
CA PHE A 193 9.05 31.80 -1.31
C PHE A 193 8.34 32.08 -2.64
N ASP A 194 8.74 33.13 -3.36
CA ASP A 194 8.08 33.50 -4.62
C ASP A 194 8.93 33.10 -5.83
N GLY A 195 8.62 31.93 -6.40
CA GLY A 195 9.37 31.36 -7.52
C GLY A 195 10.79 30.96 -7.13
N GLN A 196 11.69 31.01 -8.12
CA GLN A 196 13.10 30.71 -7.92
C GLN A 196 14.03 31.54 -8.80
N THR A 197 15.33 31.36 -8.63
CA THR A 197 16.38 31.91 -9.48
C THR A 197 17.39 30.82 -9.88
N GLY A 198 17.99 30.96 -11.06
CA GLY A 198 19.05 30.06 -11.54
C GLY A 198 18.54 28.83 -12.28
N ALA A 199 19.30 27.74 -12.20
CA ALA A 199 19.05 26.46 -12.87
C ALA A 199 17.79 25.74 -12.32
N PRO A 200 17.26 24.70 -13.02
CA PRO A 200 16.12 23.93 -12.58
C PRO A 200 16.21 23.46 -11.12
N PHE A 201 15.07 23.42 -10.42
CA PHE A 201 15.02 22.94 -9.05
C PHE A 201 15.14 21.41 -8.98
N TYR A 202 14.47 20.73 -9.90
CA TYR A 202 14.50 19.27 -10.04
C TYR A 202 15.22 18.86 -11.31
N SER A 203 15.86 17.68 -11.29
CA SER A 203 16.62 17.10 -12.40
C SER A 203 15.77 16.87 -13.66
N ALA A 204 14.46 16.80 -13.52
CA ALA A 204 13.49 16.73 -14.61
C ALA A 204 13.30 18.06 -15.38
N GLY A 205 14.08 19.11 -15.10
CA GLY A 205 13.94 20.41 -15.75
C GLY A 205 12.88 21.32 -15.13
N GLN A 206 12.32 20.95 -13.98
CA GLN A 206 11.26 21.71 -13.32
C GLN A 206 11.80 22.86 -12.46
N ARG A 207 11.11 23.99 -12.48
CA ARG A 207 11.39 25.16 -11.64
C ARG A 207 10.13 25.83 -11.11
N PHE A 208 10.21 26.48 -9.95
CA PHE A 208 9.13 27.30 -9.43
C PHE A 208 8.92 28.58 -10.24
N VAL A 209 7.65 28.91 -10.46
CA VAL A 209 7.20 30.12 -11.16
C VAL A 209 6.94 31.21 -10.12
N SER A 210 7.42 32.43 -10.35
CA SER A 210 7.12 33.59 -9.50
C SER A 210 5.82 34.28 -9.92
N LEU A 211 5.21 35.05 -9.03
CA LEU A 211 3.97 35.81 -9.31
C LEU A 211 4.10 36.78 -10.50
N ASP A 212 5.32 37.25 -10.81
CA ASP A 212 5.56 38.16 -11.93
C ASP A 212 5.68 37.42 -13.28
N GLU A 213 5.90 36.10 -13.26
CA GLU A 213 6.07 35.26 -14.45
C GLU A 213 4.76 34.59 -14.89
N ILE A 214 3.78 34.46 -13.99
CA ILE A 214 2.53 33.73 -14.25
C ILE A 214 1.87 34.19 -15.55
N GLU A 215 1.55 35.47 -15.69
CA GLU A 215 0.84 35.97 -16.89
C GLU A 215 1.66 35.78 -18.16
N ALA A 216 3.00 35.82 -18.10
CA ALA A 216 3.85 35.56 -19.25
C ALA A 216 3.73 34.10 -19.71
N TYR A 217 3.72 33.15 -18.78
CA TYR A 217 3.50 31.73 -19.10
C TYR A 217 2.08 31.44 -19.57
N GLN A 218 1.07 32.13 -19.01
CA GLN A 218 -0.30 32.03 -19.54
C GLN A 218 -0.38 32.56 -20.98
N ASP A 219 0.25 33.71 -21.25
CA ASP A 219 0.29 34.30 -22.59
C ASP A 219 1.05 33.42 -23.59
N GLU A 220 2.12 32.75 -23.15
CA GLU A 220 2.90 31.80 -23.96
C GLU A 220 2.06 30.56 -24.30
N MET A 221 1.41 29.94 -23.31
CA MET A 221 0.50 28.81 -23.53
C MET A 221 -0.63 29.18 -24.50
N GLU A 222 -1.29 30.33 -24.32
CA GLU A 222 -2.35 30.76 -25.22
C GLU A 222 -1.85 31.04 -26.64
N GLN A 223 -0.63 31.58 -26.79
CA GLN A 223 -0.01 31.77 -28.09
C GLN A 223 0.34 30.44 -28.77
N TYR A 224 0.87 29.49 -28.02
CA TYR A 224 1.15 28.14 -28.51
C TYR A 224 -0.15 27.47 -28.98
N LEU A 225 -1.20 27.49 -28.17
CA LEU A 225 -2.49 26.90 -28.52
C LEU A 225 -3.17 27.61 -29.70
N GLU A 226 -3.08 28.94 -29.80
CA GLU A 226 -3.60 29.67 -30.97
C GLU A 226 -2.79 29.36 -32.24
N ALA A 227 -1.47 29.15 -32.14
CA ALA A 227 -0.62 28.80 -33.26
C ALA A 227 -0.93 27.40 -33.81
N HIS A 228 -1.15 26.41 -32.95
CA HIS A 228 -1.34 25.00 -33.33
C HIS A 228 -2.81 24.63 -33.58
N TYR A 229 -3.75 25.16 -32.78
CA TYR A 229 -5.18 24.83 -32.86
C TYR A 229 -6.07 25.97 -33.37
N GLY A 230 -5.48 27.15 -33.64
CA GLY A 230 -6.19 28.32 -34.14
C GLY A 230 -7.00 29.07 -33.07
N LYS A 231 -7.68 30.14 -33.50
CA LYS A 231 -8.43 31.07 -32.63
C LYS A 231 -9.59 30.46 -31.82
N ASN A 232 -9.94 29.21 -32.08
CA ASN A 232 -11.02 28.50 -31.39
C ASN A 232 -10.50 27.37 -30.51
N TRP A 233 -9.21 27.36 -30.16
CA TRP A 233 -8.58 26.33 -29.31
C TRP A 233 -9.35 26.09 -28.00
N GLN A 234 -10.04 27.11 -27.46
CA GLN A 234 -10.85 26.97 -26.22
C GLN A 234 -12.03 25.99 -26.37
N LYS A 235 -12.43 25.67 -27.61
CA LYS A 235 -13.49 24.70 -27.92
C LYS A 235 -12.94 23.34 -28.32
N VAL A 236 -11.62 23.23 -28.45
CA VAL A 236 -10.93 21.97 -28.74
C VAL A 236 -10.91 21.14 -27.47
N ARG A 237 -11.15 19.84 -27.62
CA ARG A 237 -11.31 18.86 -26.56
C ARG A 237 -10.47 17.66 -26.91
N ILE A 238 -9.73 17.15 -25.93
CA ILE A 238 -9.09 15.84 -26.05
C ILE A 238 -10.23 14.83 -26.31
N PRO A 239 -10.09 13.91 -27.28
CA PRO A 239 -11.09 12.88 -27.54
C PRO A 239 -11.57 12.22 -26.24
N GLU A 240 -12.88 11.97 -26.11
CA GLU A 240 -13.46 11.42 -24.87
C GLU A 240 -12.85 10.05 -24.51
N ASP A 241 -12.48 9.27 -25.52
CA ASP A 241 -11.78 7.97 -25.40
C ASP A 241 -10.29 8.07 -25.02
N GLU A 242 -9.72 9.27 -25.02
CA GLU A 242 -8.32 9.53 -24.65
C GLU A 242 -8.20 10.37 -23.36
N PHE A 243 -9.30 10.97 -22.89
CA PHE A 243 -9.29 11.84 -21.71
C PHE A 243 -9.59 11.08 -20.43
N VAL A 244 -8.54 10.65 -19.73
CA VAL A 244 -8.60 9.78 -18.54
C VAL A 244 -9.02 10.47 -17.23
N GLU A 245 -9.03 11.81 -17.19
CA GLU A 245 -9.32 12.60 -15.97
C GLU A 245 -10.78 13.09 -15.90
N GLU A 246 -11.71 12.37 -16.53
CA GLU A 246 -13.13 12.72 -16.50
C GLU A 246 -13.67 12.75 -15.07
N GLY A 247 -14.40 13.82 -14.73
CA GLY A 247 -14.96 14.05 -13.39
C GLY A 247 -14.03 14.81 -12.44
N TYR A 248 -12.72 14.83 -12.67
CA TYR A 248 -11.74 15.55 -11.84
C TYR A 248 -11.30 16.87 -12.48
N ILE A 249 -10.95 16.82 -13.78
CA ILE A 249 -10.44 17.96 -14.55
C ILE A 249 -11.41 18.24 -15.70
N LYS A 250 -11.69 19.51 -15.99
CA LYS A 250 -12.53 19.85 -17.15
C LYS A 250 -11.77 19.56 -18.44
N ASN A 251 -12.26 18.67 -19.29
CA ASN A 251 -11.71 18.43 -20.63
C ASN A 251 -11.69 19.75 -21.45
N ARG A 252 -10.50 20.34 -21.59
CA ARG A 252 -10.16 21.50 -22.44
C ARG A 252 -8.64 21.63 -22.44
N LEU A 253 -8.05 22.19 -23.49
CA LEU A 253 -6.58 22.27 -23.56
C LEU A 253 -5.93 23.21 -22.52
N TYR A 254 -6.61 24.29 -22.14
CA TYR A 254 -6.10 25.22 -21.12
C TYR A 254 -7.20 26.12 -20.53
N SER A 255 -6.93 26.67 -19.35
CA SER A 255 -7.71 27.70 -18.68
C SER A 255 -6.77 28.66 -17.95
N ARG A 256 -6.98 29.98 -18.02
CA ARG A 256 -6.24 30.93 -17.17
C ARG A 256 -6.51 30.76 -15.66
N LYS A 257 -7.50 29.93 -15.30
CA LYS A 257 -7.72 29.51 -13.92
C LYS A 257 -6.87 28.32 -13.49
N TRP A 258 -6.13 27.70 -14.42
CA TRP A 258 -5.05 26.77 -14.15
C TRP A 258 -3.77 27.58 -14.04
N VAL A 259 -3.46 27.95 -12.79
CA VAL A 259 -2.40 28.93 -12.50
C VAL A 259 -1.11 28.17 -12.20
N PRO A 260 -0.06 28.33 -13.03
CA PRO A 260 1.18 27.58 -12.88
C PRO A 260 1.91 27.99 -11.60
N PHE A 261 2.43 27.01 -10.87
CA PHE A 261 3.35 27.20 -9.76
C PHE A 261 4.72 26.54 -10.02
N MET A 262 4.78 25.58 -10.94
CA MET A 262 6.03 25.11 -11.55
C MET A 262 5.89 25.02 -13.07
N VAL A 263 7.03 25.14 -13.74
CA VAL A 263 7.18 24.96 -15.18
C VAL A 263 8.31 23.98 -15.43
N GLN A 264 8.15 23.14 -16.45
CA GLN A 264 9.12 22.16 -16.91
C GLN A 264 9.54 22.52 -18.33
N GLU A 265 10.82 22.78 -18.52
CA GLU A 265 11.40 23.06 -19.84
C GLU A 265 12.35 21.92 -20.19
N LEU A 266 12.00 21.13 -21.19
CA LEU A 266 12.84 20.03 -21.70
C LEU A 266 13.54 20.44 -23.00
N GLU A 267 14.81 20.07 -23.14
CA GLU A 267 15.56 20.35 -24.37
C GLU A 267 14.96 19.57 -25.55
N GLY A 268 14.45 20.29 -26.54
CA GLY A 268 13.90 19.70 -27.77
C GLY A 268 12.38 19.70 -27.86
N GLU A 269 11.68 20.15 -26.81
CA GLU A 269 10.23 20.33 -26.85
C GLU A 269 9.85 21.76 -27.29
N ASP A 270 8.73 21.86 -28.02
CA ASP A 270 8.28 23.11 -28.63
C ASP A 270 7.48 24.01 -27.66
N ALA A 271 7.04 23.46 -26.53
CA ALA A 271 6.40 24.19 -25.44
C ALA A 271 6.73 23.56 -24.09
N PRO A 272 6.76 24.36 -23.01
CA PRO A 272 6.94 23.84 -21.66
C PRO A 272 5.66 23.20 -21.12
N SER A 273 5.83 22.23 -20.22
CA SER A 273 4.76 21.67 -19.39
C SER A 273 4.65 22.41 -18.07
N TYR A 274 3.48 22.35 -17.44
CA TYR A 274 3.20 23.10 -16.22
C TYR A 274 2.59 22.23 -15.14
N LEU A 275 2.98 22.49 -13.90
CA LEU A 275 2.19 22.09 -12.74
C LEU A 275 1.39 23.30 -12.26
N CYS A 276 0.07 23.15 -12.22
CA CYS A 276 -0.87 24.22 -11.99
C CYS A 276 -1.73 23.97 -10.76
N PHE A 277 -2.14 25.04 -10.09
CA PHE A 277 -3.33 25.03 -9.24
C PHE A 277 -4.57 25.18 -10.11
N ASP A 278 -5.51 24.26 -9.98
CA ASP A 278 -6.77 24.27 -10.71
C ASP A 278 -7.87 25.02 -9.93
N PHE A 279 -8.16 26.25 -10.35
CA PHE A 279 -9.26 27.06 -9.82
C PHE A 279 -10.54 26.99 -10.68
N ASP A 280 -10.64 26.02 -11.60
CA ASP A 280 -11.83 25.69 -12.39
C ASP A 280 -12.03 24.18 -12.55
N PRO A 281 -11.97 23.39 -11.45
CA PRO A 281 -12.03 21.93 -11.52
C PRO A 281 -13.43 21.47 -11.94
N ASP A 282 -13.54 20.23 -12.42
CA ASP A 282 -14.83 19.67 -12.82
C ASP A 282 -15.82 19.65 -11.65
N GLU A 283 -17.11 19.81 -11.94
CA GLU A 283 -18.14 19.95 -10.90
C GLU A 283 -18.54 18.61 -10.27
N GLN A 284 -18.16 17.48 -10.86
CA GLN A 284 -18.52 16.15 -10.37
C GLN A 284 -17.65 15.73 -9.17
N GLU A 285 -16.33 15.62 -9.37
CA GLU A 285 -15.38 15.10 -8.38
C GLU A 285 -14.18 16.03 -8.14
N GLY A 286 -14.08 17.13 -8.88
CA GLY A 286 -12.96 18.06 -8.82
C GLY A 286 -12.88 18.90 -7.54
N ILE A 287 -11.66 19.14 -7.05
CA ILE A 287 -11.38 19.89 -5.82
C ILE A 287 -10.81 21.27 -6.16
N PHE A 288 -11.40 22.34 -5.63
CA PHE A 288 -10.91 23.71 -5.87
C PHE A 288 -9.50 23.90 -5.30
N GLY A 289 -8.53 24.20 -6.18
CA GLY A 289 -7.12 24.35 -5.82
C GLY A 289 -6.31 23.06 -5.85
N GLN A 290 -6.86 21.96 -6.42
CA GLN A 290 -6.08 20.75 -6.71
C GLN A 290 -4.89 21.04 -7.64
N LEU A 291 -3.88 20.18 -7.59
CA LEU A 291 -2.68 20.30 -8.42
C LEU A 291 -2.83 19.40 -9.64
N ILE A 292 -2.63 19.98 -10.82
CA ILE A 292 -2.73 19.28 -12.11
C ILE A 292 -1.47 19.48 -12.95
N GLY A 293 -1.16 18.50 -13.79
CA GLY A 293 -0.19 18.58 -14.89
C GLY A 293 -0.88 19.09 -16.16
N VAL A 294 -0.19 19.94 -16.91
CA VAL A 294 -0.65 20.44 -18.21
C VAL A 294 0.52 20.41 -19.18
N SER A 295 0.53 19.45 -20.09
CA SER A 295 1.55 19.32 -21.15
C SER A 295 0.91 19.58 -22.52
N PRO A 296 1.16 20.72 -23.16
CA PRO A 296 0.63 21.00 -24.49
C PRO A 296 1.47 20.29 -25.57
N ALA A 297 0.83 19.87 -26.65
CA ALA A 297 1.51 19.26 -27.80
C ALA A 297 1.00 19.83 -29.14
N GLU A 298 1.66 19.48 -30.25
CA GLU A 298 1.19 19.88 -31.58
C GLU A 298 -0.07 19.10 -31.99
N LYS A 299 -0.10 17.80 -31.66
CA LYS A 299 -1.26 16.95 -31.86
C LYS A 299 -2.10 16.92 -30.60
N ILE A 300 -3.40 16.83 -30.79
CA ILE A 300 -4.35 16.84 -29.68
C ILE A 300 -4.27 15.57 -28.81
N GLU A 301 -3.97 14.44 -29.46
CA GLU A 301 -3.81 13.11 -28.85
C GLU A 301 -2.60 13.06 -27.91
N ASP A 302 -1.60 13.92 -28.16
CA ASP A 302 -0.35 14.00 -27.39
C ASP A 302 -0.45 15.06 -26.26
N CYS A 303 -1.61 15.72 -26.08
CA CYS A 303 -1.80 16.69 -24.99
C CYS A 303 -2.15 15.99 -23.69
N GLU A 304 -1.44 16.31 -22.62
CA GLU A 304 -1.64 15.67 -21.32
C GLU A 304 -2.27 16.64 -20.31
N LEU A 305 -3.23 16.11 -19.57
CA LEU A 305 -3.86 16.76 -18.42
C LEU A 305 -3.98 15.70 -17.34
N ASP A 306 -3.24 15.86 -16.25
CA ASP A 306 -3.12 14.83 -15.23
C ASP A 306 -3.49 15.38 -13.85
N PHE A 307 -4.23 14.60 -13.07
CA PHE A 307 -4.38 14.90 -11.65
C PHE A 307 -3.08 14.51 -10.91
N ILE A 308 -2.54 15.43 -10.10
CA ILE A 308 -1.25 15.20 -9.42
C ILE A 308 -1.44 15.03 -7.92
N TYR A 309 -2.05 16.01 -7.26
CA TYR A 309 -2.37 15.96 -5.83
C TYR A 309 -3.63 16.76 -5.53
N PRO A 310 -4.43 16.37 -4.52
CA PRO A 310 -5.61 17.14 -4.13
C PRO A 310 -5.29 18.52 -3.55
N ASN A 311 -4.05 18.78 -3.10
CA ASN A 311 -3.58 20.08 -2.62
C ASN A 311 -2.05 20.14 -2.45
N ILE A 312 -1.53 21.34 -2.20
CA ILE A 312 -0.09 21.59 -1.97
C ILE A 312 0.46 21.02 -0.65
N PHE A 313 -0.39 20.74 0.34
CA PHE A 313 0.05 20.11 1.58
C PHE A 313 0.59 18.70 1.30
N GLN A 314 -0.18 17.90 0.56
CA GLN A 314 0.22 16.53 0.21
C GLN A 314 1.47 16.53 -0.66
N TRP A 315 1.53 17.40 -1.68
CA TRP A 315 2.72 17.59 -2.49
C TRP A 315 3.95 17.91 -1.63
N ALA A 316 3.86 18.90 -0.74
CA ALA A 316 4.98 19.30 0.11
C ALA A 316 5.41 18.18 1.07
N ASN A 317 4.44 17.44 1.63
CA ASN A 317 4.70 16.32 2.53
C ASN A 317 5.46 15.18 1.81
N VAL A 318 5.04 14.81 0.60
CA VAL A 318 5.73 13.80 -0.22
C VAL A 318 7.18 14.23 -0.48
N MET A 319 7.41 15.49 -0.84
CA MET A 319 8.77 15.99 -1.10
C MET A 319 9.65 15.99 0.18
N ILE A 320 9.08 16.38 1.32
CA ILE A 320 9.78 16.36 2.62
C ILE A 320 10.18 14.93 3.01
N GLU A 321 9.23 14.00 2.95
CA GLU A 321 9.47 12.60 3.29
C GLU A 321 10.45 11.94 2.32
N GLY A 322 10.37 12.29 1.02
CA GLY A 322 11.34 11.87 0.03
C GLY A 322 12.76 12.30 0.41
N MET A 323 12.96 13.55 0.83
CA MET A 323 14.27 14.04 1.30
C MET A 323 14.74 13.33 2.58
N LYS A 324 13.83 13.16 3.57
CA LYS A 324 14.16 12.48 4.83
C LYS A 324 14.58 11.02 4.62
N LYS A 325 13.92 10.33 3.69
CA LYS A 325 14.15 8.91 3.37
C LYS A 325 15.27 8.69 2.35
N GLY A 326 15.87 9.76 1.83
CA GLY A 326 16.90 9.68 0.78
C GLY A 326 16.36 9.29 -0.60
N GLN A 327 15.04 9.39 -0.81
CA GLN A 327 14.36 9.18 -2.09
C GLN A 327 14.30 10.46 -2.94
N LEU A 328 14.71 11.59 -2.39
CA LEU A 328 14.88 12.86 -3.10
C LEU A 328 16.18 13.48 -2.59
N ALA A 329 17.21 13.55 -3.43
CA ALA A 329 18.53 14.00 -3.01
C ALA A 329 19.12 15.01 -3.99
N TYR A 330 20.00 15.87 -3.49
CA TYR A 330 20.73 16.80 -4.35
C TYR A 330 21.82 16.05 -5.15
N SER A 331 21.80 16.23 -6.47
CA SER A 331 22.81 15.72 -7.39
C SER A 331 23.83 16.81 -7.72
N GLU A 332 25.11 16.60 -7.38
CA GLU A 332 26.18 17.53 -7.73
C GLU A 332 26.41 17.63 -9.24
N GLU A 333 26.17 16.55 -9.98
CA GLU A 333 26.34 16.50 -11.44
C GLU A 333 25.28 17.34 -12.15
N LYS A 334 24.01 17.14 -11.76
CA LYS A 334 22.87 17.84 -12.36
C LYS A 334 22.62 19.21 -11.74
N ASP A 335 23.27 19.52 -10.61
CA ASP A 335 23.07 20.74 -9.82
C ASP A 335 21.56 20.96 -9.54
N ALA A 336 20.86 19.91 -9.12
CA ALA A 336 19.41 19.88 -8.92
C ALA A 336 18.99 18.76 -7.96
N LEU A 337 17.75 18.80 -7.45
CA LEU A 337 17.14 17.69 -6.71
C LEU A 337 16.71 16.57 -7.66
N GLU A 338 17.04 15.34 -7.30
CA GLU A 338 16.78 14.15 -8.09
C GLU A 338 15.98 13.13 -7.28
N PHE A 339 14.90 12.64 -7.87
CA PHE A 339 14.13 11.54 -7.29
C PHE A 339 14.94 10.24 -7.44
N LEU A 340 15.22 9.61 -6.31
CA LEU A 340 15.91 8.34 -6.19
C LEU A 340 14.86 7.28 -5.83
N SER A 341 14.53 6.38 -6.76
CA SER A 341 13.77 5.19 -6.39
C SER A 341 14.56 4.38 -5.34
N ARG A 342 13.88 3.61 -4.48
CA ARG A 342 14.60 2.62 -3.67
C ARG A 342 15.19 1.60 -4.63
N GLY A 343 16.52 1.64 -4.75
CA GLY A 343 17.26 0.99 -5.82
C GLY A 343 17.37 1.92 -7.03
N ASN A 344 18.51 1.91 -7.71
CA ASN A 344 18.61 2.46 -9.06
C ASN A 344 17.62 1.70 -9.96
N PHE A 345 16.35 2.08 -9.97
CA PHE A 345 15.39 1.53 -10.89
C PHE A 345 15.44 2.40 -12.14
N GLU A 346 16.32 2.01 -13.05
CA GLU A 346 16.15 2.43 -14.43
C GLU A 346 14.91 1.70 -14.97
N PRO A 347 13.97 2.41 -15.62
CA PRO A 347 12.86 1.78 -16.30
C PRO A 347 13.33 0.59 -17.13
N SER A 348 12.68 -0.56 -16.93
CA SER A 348 13.06 -1.79 -17.58
C SER A 348 12.24 -1.94 -18.85
N TYR A 349 12.91 -1.79 -19.99
CA TYR A 349 12.30 -1.93 -21.31
C TYR A 349 12.95 -3.06 -22.08
N TYR A 350 12.16 -3.75 -22.89
CA TYR A 350 12.71 -4.58 -23.96
C TYR A 350 13.45 -3.70 -24.96
N SER A 351 14.57 -4.19 -25.47
CA SER A 351 15.13 -3.61 -26.69
C SER A 351 14.15 -3.81 -27.87
N GLU A 352 14.31 -3.03 -28.93
CA GLU A 352 13.52 -3.22 -30.16
C GLU A 352 13.61 -4.67 -30.67
N GLU A 353 14.80 -5.27 -30.64
CA GLU A 353 15.07 -6.65 -31.05
C GLU A 353 14.44 -7.68 -30.10
N GLU A 354 14.46 -7.43 -28.77
CA GLU A 354 13.80 -8.30 -27.80
C GLU A 354 12.28 -8.26 -27.95
N ARG A 355 11.71 -7.07 -28.20
CA ARG A 355 10.29 -6.89 -28.46
C ARG A 355 9.87 -7.58 -29.76
N GLU A 356 10.61 -7.40 -30.85
CA GLU A 356 10.37 -8.12 -32.11
C GLU A 356 10.43 -9.65 -31.89
N SER A 357 11.42 -10.14 -31.14
CA SER A 357 11.53 -11.56 -30.81
C SER A 357 10.37 -12.08 -29.96
N LEU A 358 9.83 -11.26 -29.07
CA LEU A 358 8.64 -11.57 -28.26
C LEU A 358 7.39 -11.61 -29.15
N GLU A 359 7.21 -10.61 -30.00
CA GLU A 359 6.09 -10.51 -30.96
C GLU A 359 6.09 -11.70 -31.94
N GLU A 360 7.24 -12.06 -32.50
CA GLU A 360 7.41 -13.25 -33.35
C GLU A 360 7.03 -14.52 -32.58
N TYR A 361 7.47 -14.66 -31.33
CA TYR A 361 7.11 -15.82 -30.50
C TYR A 361 5.60 -15.89 -30.26
N ILE A 362 4.96 -14.78 -29.89
CA ILE A 362 3.51 -14.71 -29.66
C ILE A 362 2.77 -15.10 -30.94
N GLN A 363 3.14 -14.55 -32.11
CA GLN A 363 2.50 -14.88 -33.38
C GLN A 363 2.64 -16.36 -33.76
N GLU A 364 3.84 -16.92 -33.59
CA GLU A 364 4.12 -18.32 -33.97
C GLU A 364 3.54 -19.36 -33.01
N ASN A 365 3.36 -19.00 -31.73
CA ASN A 365 3.08 -19.98 -30.66
C ASN A 365 1.77 -19.73 -29.91
N ILE A 366 1.25 -18.52 -29.88
CA ILE A 366 -0.03 -18.20 -29.21
C ILE A 366 -1.09 -17.88 -30.28
N GLY A 367 -0.75 -17.00 -31.22
CA GLY A 367 -1.51 -16.74 -32.43
C GLY A 367 -1.29 -15.36 -33.01
N GLU A 368 -1.75 -15.17 -34.24
CA GLU A 368 -1.69 -13.89 -34.95
C GLU A 368 -2.46 -12.78 -34.22
N PHE A 369 -1.80 -11.63 -34.06
CA PHE A 369 -2.41 -10.40 -33.56
C PHE A 369 -2.14 -9.24 -34.53
N ASP A 370 -3.10 -8.32 -34.61
CA ASP A 370 -3.04 -7.08 -35.37
C ASP A 370 -3.49 -5.86 -34.55
N GLU A 371 -3.87 -6.08 -33.29
CA GLU A 371 -4.30 -5.06 -32.33
C GLU A 371 -3.45 -5.16 -31.06
N VAL A 372 -2.96 -4.02 -30.58
CA VAL A 372 -2.17 -3.87 -29.36
C VAL A 372 -2.75 -2.70 -28.58
N LEU A 373 -3.00 -2.89 -27.28
CA LEU A 373 -3.31 -1.78 -26.37
C LEU A 373 -1.97 -1.28 -25.84
N HIS A 374 -1.52 -0.16 -26.38
CA HIS A 374 -0.25 0.41 -25.96
C HIS A 374 -0.36 1.07 -24.59
N GLU A 375 0.66 0.89 -23.76
CA GLU A 375 0.77 1.62 -22.52
C GLU A 375 1.24 3.06 -22.78
N LEU A 376 0.45 4.03 -22.34
CA LEU A 376 0.67 5.44 -22.68
C LEU A 376 1.77 6.08 -21.83
N VAL A 377 1.89 5.71 -20.54
CA VAL A 377 2.90 6.23 -19.61
C VAL A 377 3.51 5.08 -18.83
N SER A 378 4.84 5.02 -18.82
CA SER A 378 5.62 3.91 -18.29
C SER A 378 6.68 4.41 -17.31
N PRO A 379 6.30 4.70 -16.04
CA PRO A 379 7.27 5.13 -15.04
C PRO A 379 8.22 4.01 -14.62
N ASP A 380 7.84 2.75 -14.88
CA ASP A 380 8.52 1.54 -14.41
C ASP A 380 8.88 0.55 -15.55
N ILE A 381 7.86 -0.03 -16.19
CA ILE A 381 7.93 -0.90 -17.36
C ILE A 381 6.97 -0.36 -18.42
N HIS A 382 7.18 -0.73 -19.68
CA HIS A 382 6.23 -0.43 -20.77
C HIS A 382 5.42 -1.67 -21.09
N CYS A 383 4.26 -1.81 -20.45
CA CYS A 383 3.42 -3.01 -20.50
C CYS A 383 2.28 -2.87 -21.52
N ASP A 384 2.58 -3.20 -22.76
CA ASP A 384 1.58 -3.32 -23.82
C ASP A 384 0.71 -4.57 -23.63
N ILE A 385 -0.49 -4.58 -24.19
CA ILE A 385 -1.37 -5.77 -24.23
C ILE A 385 -1.63 -6.18 -25.69
N TYR A 386 -1.04 -7.28 -26.13
CA TYR A 386 -1.29 -7.87 -27.43
C TYR A 386 -2.64 -8.60 -27.45
N ILE A 387 -3.48 -8.32 -28.46
CA ILE A 387 -4.82 -8.90 -28.59
C ILE A 387 -4.82 -9.96 -29.70
N VAL A 388 -4.81 -11.24 -29.31
CA VAL A 388 -4.96 -12.36 -30.26
C VAL A 388 -6.44 -12.70 -30.44
N LYS A 389 -7.01 -12.34 -31.61
CA LYS A 389 -8.45 -12.49 -31.90
C LYS A 389 -8.92 -13.95 -32.01
N PRO A 390 -10.20 -14.26 -31.72
CA PRO A 390 -10.77 -15.59 -31.91
C PRO A 390 -10.68 -16.09 -33.36
N THR A 391 -10.43 -17.37 -33.53
CA THR A 391 -10.57 -18.11 -34.80
C THR A 391 -11.62 -19.23 -34.66
N PRO A 392 -12.13 -19.82 -35.76
CA PRO A 392 -13.05 -20.95 -35.68
C PRO A 392 -12.50 -22.15 -34.89
N GLU A 393 -11.17 -22.37 -34.95
CA GLU A 393 -10.47 -23.43 -34.23
C GLU A 393 -10.11 -23.03 -32.78
N ARG A 394 -9.86 -21.73 -32.54
CA ARG A 394 -9.54 -21.14 -31.23
C ARG A 394 -10.53 -20.01 -30.92
N ASN A 395 -11.74 -20.38 -30.50
CA ASN A 395 -12.87 -19.46 -30.42
C ASN A 395 -12.90 -18.62 -29.13
N TYR A 396 -11.81 -17.91 -28.83
CA TYR A 396 -11.66 -16.99 -27.70
C TYR A 396 -10.57 -15.94 -28.01
N TYR A 397 -10.62 -14.79 -27.35
CA TYR A 397 -9.51 -13.84 -27.33
C TYR A 397 -8.41 -14.36 -26.41
N THR A 398 -7.16 -14.09 -26.73
CA THR A 398 -6.05 -14.19 -25.78
C THR A 398 -5.40 -12.82 -25.67
N LEU A 399 -5.43 -12.23 -24.48
CA LEU A 399 -4.68 -11.02 -24.16
C LEU A 399 -3.34 -11.43 -23.57
N VAL A 400 -2.25 -10.82 -24.01
CA VAL A 400 -0.88 -11.15 -23.58
C VAL A 400 -0.15 -9.86 -23.24
N THR A 401 0.47 -9.77 -22.07
CA THR A 401 1.33 -8.62 -21.74
C THR A 401 2.59 -8.63 -22.60
N GLY A 402 3.10 -7.44 -22.87
CA GLY A 402 4.31 -7.18 -23.62
C GLY A 402 5.14 -6.14 -22.93
N GLY A 403 5.89 -6.54 -21.91
CA GLY A 403 6.72 -5.62 -21.15
C GLY A 403 6.96 -6.01 -19.70
N MET A 404 6.14 -6.91 -19.15
CA MET A 404 6.36 -7.42 -17.79
C MET A 404 7.72 -8.11 -17.69
N GLY A 405 8.08 -8.92 -18.69
CA GLY A 405 9.32 -9.67 -18.70
C GLY A 405 10.55 -8.83 -19.06
N ALA A 406 10.40 -7.51 -19.21
CA ALA A 406 11.54 -6.60 -19.29
C ALA A 406 12.21 -6.44 -17.92
N TYR A 407 11.43 -6.52 -16.84
CA TYR A 407 11.91 -6.49 -15.46
C TYR A 407 12.27 -7.89 -14.96
N ALA A 408 13.41 -8.00 -14.27
CA ALA A 408 13.81 -9.22 -13.57
C ALA A 408 13.16 -9.24 -12.18
N MET A 409 12.19 -10.12 -11.96
CA MET A 409 11.55 -10.31 -10.66
C MET A 409 12.54 -10.81 -9.60
N ASN A 410 12.27 -10.50 -8.34
CA ASN A 410 13.08 -10.97 -7.21
C ASN A 410 12.76 -12.44 -6.88
N VAL A 411 13.34 -13.35 -7.66
CA VAL A 411 13.20 -14.80 -7.47
C VAL A 411 14.24 -15.30 -6.44
N PRO A 412 13.82 -15.98 -5.36
CA PRO A 412 14.74 -16.52 -4.36
C PRO A 412 15.78 -17.49 -4.92
N ASP A 413 16.98 -17.46 -4.35
CA ASP A 413 18.07 -18.40 -4.68
C ASP A 413 17.60 -19.85 -4.49
N GLY A 414 17.70 -20.67 -5.54
CA GLY A 414 17.31 -22.08 -5.51
C GLY A 414 15.90 -22.38 -6.05
N PHE A 415 15.09 -21.35 -6.36
CA PHE A 415 13.82 -21.54 -7.05
C PHE A 415 14.04 -21.81 -8.55
N ASN A 416 13.48 -22.91 -9.06
CA ASN A 416 13.52 -23.23 -10.48
C ASN A 416 12.43 -22.45 -11.21
N GLY A 417 12.78 -21.32 -11.80
CA GLY A 417 11.89 -20.53 -12.64
C GLY A 417 12.63 -19.37 -13.30
N SER A 418 12.12 -18.87 -14.42
CA SER A 418 12.66 -17.64 -14.98
C SER A 418 12.29 -16.43 -14.12
N PRO A 419 13.21 -15.46 -13.89
CA PRO A 419 12.87 -14.19 -13.30
C PRO A 419 12.08 -13.27 -14.24
N TYR A 420 11.87 -13.67 -15.50
CA TYR A 420 11.12 -12.91 -16.50
C TYR A 420 9.84 -13.65 -16.86
N ALA A 421 8.72 -12.93 -16.86
CA ALA A 421 7.43 -13.52 -17.20
C ALA A 421 6.53 -12.54 -17.95
N GLU A 422 5.61 -13.08 -18.75
CA GLU A 422 4.46 -12.38 -19.29
C GLU A 422 3.17 -13.05 -18.81
N MET A 423 2.08 -12.28 -18.75
CA MET A 423 0.76 -12.72 -18.30
C MET A 423 -0.20 -12.83 -19.49
N CYS A 424 -1.02 -13.86 -19.45
CA CYS A 424 -2.04 -14.16 -20.44
C CYS A 424 -3.42 -14.24 -19.79
N ILE A 425 -4.48 -13.87 -20.50
CA ILE A 425 -5.85 -14.24 -20.11
C ILE A 425 -6.69 -14.51 -21.36
N ASN A 426 -7.47 -15.59 -21.33
CA ASN A 426 -8.37 -15.92 -22.43
C ASN A 426 -9.80 -15.48 -22.14
N LEU A 427 -10.40 -14.73 -23.06
CA LEU A 427 -11.74 -14.15 -22.90
C LEU A 427 -12.68 -14.68 -23.99
N PRO A 428 -13.98 -14.85 -23.72
CA PRO A 428 -14.91 -15.38 -24.71
C PRO A 428 -14.99 -14.44 -25.92
N PRO A 429 -15.35 -14.94 -27.11
CA PRO A 429 -15.38 -14.14 -28.35
C PRO A 429 -16.45 -13.05 -28.33
N THR A 430 -17.33 -13.07 -27.32
CA THR A 430 -18.36 -12.07 -27.06
C THR A 430 -17.92 -10.98 -26.08
N TRP A 431 -16.72 -11.07 -25.50
CA TRP A 431 -16.23 -10.09 -24.53
C TRP A 431 -16.05 -8.71 -25.16
N ASN A 432 -16.48 -7.65 -24.47
CA ASN A 432 -16.41 -6.30 -25.00
C ASN A 432 -15.10 -5.61 -24.58
N LEU A 433 -14.02 -5.86 -25.31
CA LEU A 433 -12.69 -5.28 -25.03
C LEU A 433 -12.61 -3.75 -25.17
N LYS A 434 -13.63 -3.10 -25.75
CA LYS A 434 -13.69 -1.64 -25.94
C LYS A 434 -14.56 -0.94 -24.89
N SER A 435 -15.09 -1.69 -23.94
CA SER A 435 -15.91 -1.17 -22.85
C SER A 435 -14.99 -0.64 -21.75
N GLU A 436 -15.35 0.51 -21.18
CA GLU A 436 -14.71 1.06 -19.98
C GLU A 436 -15.46 0.68 -18.70
N ASP A 437 -16.62 0.03 -18.82
CA ASP A 437 -17.32 -0.54 -17.66
C ASP A 437 -16.43 -1.57 -16.96
N GLU A 438 -16.24 -1.46 -15.64
CA GLU A 438 -15.32 -2.33 -14.87
C GLU A 438 -15.60 -3.84 -15.07
N LYS A 439 -16.88 -4.23 -15.25
CA LYS A 439 -17.28 -5.63 -15.54
C LYS A 439 -16.61 -6.24 -16.78
N ASP A 440 -16.22 -5.38 -17.73
CA ASP A 440 -15.58 -5.74 -18.99
C ASP A 440 -14.08 -5.39 -18.97
N TYR A 441 -13.68 -4.36 -18.20
CA TYR A 441 -12.32 -3.81 -18.16
C TYR A 441 -11.37 -4.51 -17.16
N TRP A 442 -11.89 -5.14 -16.10
CA TRP A 442 -11.07 -5.77 -15.07
C TRP A 442 -9.97 -6.73 -15.61
N PRO A 443 -10.14 -7.50 -16.71
CA PRO A 443 -9.06 -8.35 -17.21
C PRO A 443 -7.82 -7.57 -17.59
N ILE A 444 -8.00 -6.42 -18.25
CA ILE A 444 -6.90 -5.53 -18.67
C ILE A 444 -6.25 -4.88 -17.45
N ARG A 445 -7.08 -4.40 -16.51
CA ARG A 445 -6.60 -3.84 -15.23
C ARG A 445 -5.72 -4.83 -14.48
N TRP A 446 -6.16 -6.07 -14.35
CA TRP A 446 -5.44 -7.10 -13.60
C TRP A 446 -4.15 -7.56 -14.29
N LEU A 447 -4.09 -7.61 -15.63
CA LEU A 447 -2.83 -7.80 -16.33
C LEU A 447 -1.81 -6.72 -15.92
N LYS A 448 -2.22 -5.44 -15.93
CA LYS A 448 -1.35 -4.32 -15.54
C LYS A 448 -0.93 -4.33 -14.07
N ILE A 449 -1.86 -4.64 -13.16
CA ILE A 449 -1.57 -4.78 -11.72
C ILE A 449 -0.52 -5.87 -11.51
N LEU A 450 -0.72 -7.05 -12.09
CA LEU A 450 0.20 -8.18 -11.92
C LEU A 450 1.57 -7.93 -12.56
N SER A 451 1.65 -7.13 -13.64
CA SER A 451 2.93 -6.74 -14.22
C SER A 451 3.77 -5.85 -13.30
N ARG A 452 3.14 -5.08 -12.40
CA ARG A 452 3.83 -4.14 -11.49
C ARG A 452 4.01 -4.67 -10.07
N LEU A 453 3.20 -5.66 -9.67
CA LEU A 453 3.27 -6.28 -8.34
C LEU A 453 4.71 -6.72 -7.96
N PRO A 454 5.52 -7.36 -8.84
CA PRO A 454 6.91 -7.69 -8.53
C PRO A 454 7.79 -6.49 -8.19
N ILE A 455 7.55 -5.35 -8.84
CA ILE A 455 8.31 -4.12 -8.68
C ILE A 455 7.90 -3.42 -7.37
N GLU A 456 6.61 -3.27 -7.14
CA GLU A 456 6.06 -2.55 -5.98
C GLU A 456 6.31 -3.27 -4.66
N GLN A 457 6.29 -4.60 -4.68
CA GLN A 457 6.39 -5.45 -3.48
C GLN A 457 7.72 -6.19 -3.38
N ASP A 458 8.67 -5.94 -4.29
CA ASP A 458 9.97 -6.64 -4.37
C ASP A 458 9.80 -8.17 -4.30
N THR A 459 8.99 -8.71 -5.21
CA THR A 459 8.54 -10.12 -5.19
C THR A 459 8.62 -10.78 -6.57
N PHE A 460 8.09 -11.99 -6.72
CA PHE A 460 8.01 -12.72 -7.98
C PHE A 460 6.68 -13.46 -8.16
N LEU A 461 6.33 -13.72 -9.42
CA LEU A 461 5.14 -14.47 -9.82
C LEU A 461 5.54 -15.75 -10.57
N ALA A 462 4.91 -16.87 -10.19
CA ALA A 462 5.21 -18.18 -10.75
C ALA A 462 3.95 -19.06 -10.83
N TRP A 463 4.09 -20.23 -11.48
CA TRP A 463 3.03 -21.23 -11.56
C TRP A 463 2.48 -21.59 -10.18
N GLY A 464 1.16 -21.66 -10.08
CA GLY A 464 0.44 -22.02 -8.86
C GLY A 464 0.33 -20.89 -7.83
N HIS A 465 0.92 -19.71 -8.06
CA HIS A 465 0.67 -18.55 -7.21
C HIS A 465 -0.79 -18.08 -7.35
N THR A 466 -1.34 -17.58 -6.25
CA THR A 466 -2.68 -17.03 -6.16
C THR A 466 -2.62 -15.61 -5.63
N VAL A 467 -3.31 -14.68 -6.28
CA VAL A 467 -3.37 -13.26 -5.87
C VAL A 467 -4.82 -12.92 -5.51
N PRO A 468 -5.13 -12.54 -4.26
CA PRO A 468 -6.47 -12.15 -3.86
C PRO A 468 -6.86 -10.81 -4.52
N THR A 469 -8.13 -10.68 -4.90
CA THR A 469 -8.65 -9.44 -5.51
C THR A 469 -9.17 -8.44 -4.48
N GLY A 470 -9.26 -8.84 -3.20
CA GLY A 470 -9.88 -8.08 -2.13
C GLY A 470 -11.40 -8.23 -2.16
N GLU A 471 -12.06 -7.50 -3.07
CA GLU A 471 -13.49 -7.63 -3.35
C GLU A 471 -13.73 -8.52 -4.58
N PRO A 472 -14.94 -9.11 -4.76
CA PRO A 472 -15.26 -9.84 -5.97
C PRO A 472 -15.10 -8.99 -7.24
N LEU A 473 -14.56 -9.58 -8.31
CA LEU A 473 -14.46 -8.88 -9.61
C LEU A 473 -15.85 -8.46 -10.08
N GLU A 474 -15.98 -7.21 -10.53
CA GLU A 474 -17.26 -6.60 -10.90
C GLU A 474 -18.09 -7.51 -11.83
N GLY A 475 -19.34 -7.79 -11.43
CA GLY A 475 -20.23 -8.67 -12.20
C GLY A 475 -19.98 -10.17 -12.04
N THR A 476 -19.10 -10.60 -11.13
CA THR A 476 -18.76 -12.00 -10.85
C THR A 476 -18.76 -12.29 -9.33
N ASN A 477 -18.53 -13.55 -8.93
CA ASN A 477 -18.17 -13.88 -7.54
C ASN A 477 -16.72 -14.42 -7.44
N PHE A 478 -15.87 -14.11 -8.42
CA PHE A 478 -14.46 -14.48 -8.35
C PHE A 478 -13.72 -13.52 -7.42
N THR A 479 -12.93 -14.05 -6.49
CA THR A 479 -12.22 -13.27 -5.46
C THR A 479 -10.70 -13.48 -5.48
N CYS A 480 -10.20 -14.24 -6.46
CA CYS A 480 -8.80 -14.60 -6.54
C CYS A 480 -8.37 -14.86 -8.00
N MET A 481 -7.11 -14.60 -8.30
CA MET A 481 -6.44 -14.93 -9.56
C MET A 481 -5.43 -16.05 -9.33
N LEU A 482 -5.57 -17.19 -10.02
CA LEU A 482 -4.57 -18.26 -10.06
C LEU A 482 -3.69 -18.10 -11.29
N LEU A 483 -2.38 -18.31 -11.14
CA LEU A 483 -1.44 -18.38 -12.24
C LEU A 483 -1.17 -19.83 -12.62
N ILE A 484 -1.35 -20.18 -13.90
CA ILE A 484 -0.93 -21.46 -14.47
C ILE A 484 -0.05 -21.22 -15.69
N ALA A 485 0.66 -22.24 -16.18
CA ALA A 485 1.44 -22.10 -17.40
C ALA A 485 0.49 -21.84 -18.58
N ALA A 486 0.83 -20.88 -19.44
CA ALA A 486 0.17 -20.76 -20.72
C ALA A 486 0.70 -21.83 -21.68
N ASP A 487 -0.16 -22.40 -22.51
CA ASP A 487 0.26 -23.34 -23.55
C ASP A 487 0.76 -22.60 -24.80
N ASN A 488 1.80 -23.13 -25.42
CA ASN A 488 2.18 -22.82 -26.79
C ASN A 488 1.34 -23.64 -27.80
N LYS A 489 1.59 -23.44 -29.09
CA LYS A 489 0.87 -24.11 -30.19
C LYS A 489 0.93 -25.64 -30.17
N ASP A 490 1.94 -26.22 -29.53
CA ASP A 490 2.16 -27.65 -29.42
C ASP A 490 1.55 -28.24 -28.13
N GLY A 491 0.96 -27.39 -27.28
CA GLY A 491 0.37 -27.79 -25.99
C GLY A 491 1.40 -28.01 -24.88
N GLU A 492 2.60 -27.43 -25.03
CA GLU A 492 3.65 -27.40 -24.01
C GLU A 492 3.70 -26.00 -23.36
N ASP A 493 4.38 -25.87 -22.22
CA ASP A 493 4.54 -24.56 -21.55
C ASP A 493 5.15 -23.52 -22.51
N ALA A 494 4.50 -22.36 -22.60
CA ALA A 494 4.95 -21.24 -23.41
C ALA A 494 6.13 -20.54 -22.73
N VAL A 495 7.29 -20.67 -23.36
CA VAL A 495 8.56 -20.08 -22.96
C VAL A 495 9.22 -19.46 -24.20
N ALA A 496 9.41 -18.14 -24.19
CA ALA A 496 10.14 -17.42 -25.23
C ALA A 496 11.62 -17.30 -24.86
N HIS A 497 12.51 -17.48 -25.85
CA HIS A 497 13.92 -17.16 -25.72
C HIS A 497 14.23 -15.93 -26.56
N LEU A 498 14.31 -14.76 -25.93
CA LEU A 498 14.42 -13.49 -26.63
C LEU A 498 15.82 -13.28 -27.18
N ALA A 499 15.92 -12.97 -28.47
CA ALA A 499 17.17 -12.51 -29.07
C ALA A 499 17.35 -10.99 -28.88
N PRO A 500 18.59 -10.48 -28.75
CA PRO A 500 19.87 -11.19 -28.68
C PRO A 500 20.28 -11.58 -27.25
N SER A 501 19.52 -11.18 -26.23
CA SER A 501 19.89 -11.34 -24.82
C SER A 501 19.88 -12.78 -24.34
N GLY A 502 19.08 -13.63 -24.96
CA GLY A 502 18.82 -15.00 -24.54
C GLY A 502 17.91 -15.08 -23.30
N LYS A 503 17.22 -13.99 -22.93
CA LYS A 503 16.25 -14.01 -21.81
C LYS A 503 15.20 -15.08 -22.05
N GLU A 504 15.05 -15.98 -21.09
CA GLU A 504 13.96 -16.95 -21.06
C GLU A 504 12.76 -16.27 -20.41
N VAL A 505 11.63 -16.15 -21.10
CA VAL A 505 10.44 -15.46 -20.60
C VAL A 505 9.29 -16.46 -20.54
N ASN A 506 8.79 -16.72 -19.34
CA ASN A 506 7.70 -17.67 -19.10
C ASN A 506 6.35 -16.97 -19.26
N PHE A 507 5.38 -17.64 -19.88
CA PHE A 507 4.02 -17.11 -19.99
C PHE A 507 3.10 -17.80 -19.00
N TYR A 508 2.37 -17.00 -18.22
CA TYR A 508 1.40 -17.51 -17.25
C TYR A 508 -0.01 -17.06 -17.59
N SER A 509 -0.95 -18.01 -17.69
CA SER A 509 -2.37 -17.71 -17.81
C SER A 509 -3.00 -17.41 -16.45
N ILE A 510 -3.75 -16.31 -16.38
CA ILE A 510 -4.56 -15.91 -15.24
C ILE A 510 -5.89 -16.65 -15.30
N VAL A 511 -6.24 -17.32 -14.20
CA VAL A 511 -7.50 -18.04 -14.02
C VAL A 511 -8.25 -17.47 -12.83
N PRO A 512 -9.35 -16.72 -13.04
CA PRO A 512 -10.18 -16.24 -11.94
C PRO A 512 -10.82 -17.41 -11.18
N LEU A 513 -10.70 -17.41 -9.86
CA LEU A 513 -11.20 -18.45 -8.97
C LEU A 513 -12.31 -17.93 -8.06
N TYR A 514 -13.26 -18.81 -7.73
CA TYR A 514 -14.09 -18.61 -6.54
C TYR A 514 -13.25 -18.84 -5.28
N GLU A 515 -13.65 -18.22 -4.19
CA GLU A 515 -13.02 -18.42 -2.87
C GLU A 515 -12.86 -19.92 -2.53
N GLN A 516 -13.90 -20.73 -2.74
CA GLN A 516 -13.87 -22.15 -2.42
C GLN A 516 -12.87 -22.95 -3.27
N GLU A 517 -12.62 -22.51 -4.50
CA GLU A 517 -11.65 -23.15 -5.40
C GLU A 517 -10.22 -22.77 -5.01
N MET A 518 -10.01 -21.51 -4.63
CA MET A 518 -8.75 -21.05 -4.04
C MET A 518 -8.44 -21.86 -2.77
N LEU A 519 -9.43 -21.98 -1.87
CA LEU A 519 -9.32 -22.79 -0.65
C LEU A 519 -9.04 -24.27 -0.93
N TYR A 520 -9.70 -24.86 -1.94
CA TYR A 520 -9.41 -26.23 -2.39
C TYR A 520 -7.98 -26.38 -2.90
N LYS A 521 -7.50 -25.42 -3.69
CA LYS A 521 -6.14 -25.40 -4.22
C LYS A 521 -5.11 -25.25 -3.12
N LEU A 522 -5.38 -24.42 -2.11
CA LEU A 522 -4.50 -24.36 -0.94
C LEU A 522 -4.44 -25.75 -0.29
N GLU A 523 -5.56 -26.44 -0.12
CA GLU A 523 -5.50 -27.76 0.50
C GLU A 523 -4.99 -28.93 -0.34
N ASN A 524 -5.08 -28.88 -1.66
CA ASN A 524 -4.79 -30.05 -2.49
C ASN A 524 -3.79 -29.75 -3.58
N ASP A 525 -3.14 -28.58 -3.54
CA ASP A 525 -2.31 -28.00 -4.59
C ASP A 525 -3.05 -27.60 -5.89
N SER A 526 -2.33 -26.90 -6.76
CA SER A 526 -2.86 -26.41 -8.04
C SER A 526 -3.18 -27.54 -9.01
N GLY A 527 -2.41 -28.63 -8.98
CA GLY A 527 -2.61 -29.80 -9.83
C GLY A 527 -3.95 -30.47 -9.55
N ALA A 528 -4.30 -30.69 -8.27
CA ALA A 528 -5.59 -31.28 -7.93
C ALA A 528 -6.78 -30.37 -8.29
N LEU A 529 -6.64 -29.04 -8.17
CA LEU A 529 -7.69 -28.13 -8.64
C LEU A 529 -7.87 -28.22 -10.16
N LEU A 530 -6.77 -28.32 -10.91
CA LEU A 530 -6.82 -28.47 -12.37
C LEU A 530 -7.40 -29.83 -12.80
N GLU A 531 -7.16 -30.90 -12.04
CA GLU A 531 -7.84 -32.19 -12.24
C GLU A 531 -9.35 -32.04 -12.03
N LEU A 532 -9.81 -31.35 -10.98
CA LEU A 532 -11.23 -31.06 -10.78
C LEU A 532 -11.83 -30.23 -11.90
N PHE A 533 -11.11 -29.23 -12.41
CA PHE A 533 -11.52 -28.48 -13.60
C PHE A 533 -11.73 -29.41 -14.78
N SER A 534 -10.80 -30.34 -15.02
CA SER A 534 -10.92 -31.35 -16.07
C SER A 534 -12.15 -32.26 -15.87
N GLU A 535 -12.36 -32.78 -14.65
CA GLU A 535 -13.49 -33.65 -14.31
C GLU A 535 -14.86 -32.95 -14.46
N LYS A 536 -14.91 -31.65 -14.20
CA LYS A 536 -16.11 -30.80 -14.33
C LYS A 536 -16.25 -30.17 -15.71
N GLU A 537 -15.43 -30.58 -16.66
CA GLU A 537 -15.44 -30.11 -18.05
C GLU A 537 -15.26 -28.58 -18.15
N ILE A 538 -14.53 -27.97 -17.20
CA ILE A 538 -14.05 -26.60 -17.34
C ILE A 538 -13.08 -26.56 -18.52
N PRO A 539 -13.26 -25.67 -19.50
CA PRO A 539 -12.44 -25.63 -20.70
C PRO A 539 -10.95 -25.48 -20.40
N TYR A 540 -10.12 -26.23 -21.13
CA TYR A 540 -8.67 -26.04 -21.18
C TYR A 540 -8.25 -25.77 -22.65
N PRO A 541 -7.45 -24.73 -22.94
CA PRO A 541 -6.95 -23.73 -21.99
C PRO A 541 -8.09 -22.92 -21.34
N PRO A 542 -7.90 -22.39 -20.12
CA PRO A 542 -8.95 -21.72 -19.38
C PRO A 542 -9.41 -20.49 -20.13
N VAL A 543 -10.71 -20.43 -20.46
CA VAL A 543 -11.39 -19.26 -21.00
C VAL A 543 -12.33 -18.73 -19.94
N VAL A 544 -12.28 -17.42 -19.67
CA VAL A 544 -13.13 -16.79 -18.67
C VAL A 544 -14.59 -16.99 -19.02
N ASP A 545 -15.33 -17.61 -18.10
CA ASP A 545 -16.78 -17.66 -18.11
C ASP A 545 -17.27 -17.20 -16.74
N VAL A 546 -17.81 -15.98 -16.69
CA VAL A 546 -18.31 -15.35 -15.46
C VAL A 546 -19.53 -16.06 -14.88
N HIS A 547 -20.10 -17.02 -15.61
CA HIS A 547 -21.24 -17.83 -15.18
C HIS A 547 -20.88 -19.31 -15.03
N ARG A 548 -19.59 -19.68 -15.10
CA ARG A 548 -19.17 -21.06 -14.90
C ARG A 548 -19.57 -21.58 -13.53
N GLN A 549 -19.73 -22.90 -13.41
CA GLN A 549 -19.95 -23.51 -12.11
C GLN A 549 -18.71 -23.31 -11.22
N ASN A 550 -18.95 -23.10 -9.93
CA ASN A 550 -17.93 -23.27 -8.91
C ASN A 550 -17.72 -24.77 -8.70
N VAL A 551 -16.56 -25.31 -9.11
CA VAL A 551 -16.31 -26.76 -9.04
C VAL A 551 -16.16 -27.26 -7.61
N CYS A 552 -15.87 -26.33 -6.70
CA CYS A 552 -15.72 -26.50 -5.28
C CYS A 552 -16.91 -25.87 -4.53
N GLU A 553 -18.10 -25.80 -5.14
CA GLU A 553 -19.27 -25.23 -4.46
C GLU A 553 -19.57 -26.01 -3.16
N GLY A 554 -19.62 -25.30 -2.03
CA GLY A 554 -19.78 -25.91 -0.72
C GLY A 554 -18.54 -26.66 -0.22
N TYR A 555 -17.43 -26.61 -0.96
CA TYR A 555 -16.14 -27.05 -0.46
C TYR A 555 -15.81 -26.23 0.76
N THR A 556 -15.45 -26.97 1.79
CA THR A 556 -14.94 -26.41 3.02
C THR A 556 -13.66 -27.18 3.28
N PRO A 557 -12.53 -26.50 3.47
CA PRO A 557 -11.23 -27.15 3.62
C PRO A 557 -11.17 -28.20 4.72
N THR A 558 -10.81 -29.46 4.50
CA THR A 558 -10.83 -30.48 5.57
C THR A 558 -9.83 -30.15 6.67
N GLN A 559 -10.35 -29.69 7.81
CA GLN A 559 -9.52 -29.33 8.95
C GLN A 559 -8.70 -30.55 9.42
N ASN A 560 -7.38 -30.47 9.29
CA ASN A 560 -6.45 -31.44 9.86
C ASN A 560 -5.46 -30.72 10.78
N SER A 561 -5.70 -30.82 12.09
CA SER A 561 -4.84 -30.20 13.11
C SER A 561 -3.42 -30.78 13.17
N ASN A 562 -3.16 -31.92 12.54
CA ASN A 562 -1.90 -32.64 12.66
C ASN A 562 -0.94 -32.37 11.50
N LEU A 563 -1.25 -31.40 10.63
CA LEU A 563 -0.43 -31.11 9.44
C LEU A 563 0.99 -30.69 9.79
N LEU A 564 1.22 -30.10 10.96
CA LEU A 564 2.54 -29.62 11.39
C LEU A 564 3.37 -30.66 12.16
N ASP A 565 2.84 -31.86 12.44
CA ASP A 565 3.49 -32.87 13.31
C ASP A 565 4.82 -33.40 12.75
N GLU A 566 4.99 -33.40 11.42
CA GLU A 566 6.17 -33.95 10.73
C GLU A 566 7.15 -32.87 10.23
N VAL A 567 6.86 -31.59 10.51
CA VAL A 567 7.69 -30.45 10.09
C VAL A 567 8.70 -30.10 11.17
N TYR A 568 9.99 -30.15 10.85
CA TYR A 568 11.02 -29.75 11.80
C TYR A 568 11.33 -28.27 11.60
N TRP A 569 11.36 -27.49 12.67
CA TRP A 569 11.64 -26.07 12.56
C TRP A 569 12.35 -25.56 13.81
N ALA A 570 13.24 -24.58 13.64
CA ALA A 570 13.84 -23.85 14.75
C ALA A 570 13.42 -22.39 14.66
N PHE A 571 12.83 -21.87 15.73
CA PHE A 571 12.51 -20.45 15.85
C PHE A 571 13.80 -19.63 15.96
N THR A 572 13.85 -18.51 15.24
CA THR A 572 15.00 -17.59 15.21
C THR A 572 14.49 -16.16 15.40
N GLN A 573 15.41 -15.19 15.51
CA GLN A 573 15.05 -13.77 15.57
C GLN A 573 14.90 -13.13 14.17
N GLU A 574 14.95 -13.92 13.11
CA GLU A 574 14.80 -13.45 11.73
C GLU A 574 13.32 -13.38 11.35
N ALA A 575 12.79 -12.19 11.05
CA ALA A 575 11.42 -12.07 10.58
C ALA A 575 11.33 -12.30 9.07
N TYR A 576 10.35 -13.10 8.63
CA TYR A 576 10.15 -13.39 7.21
C TYR A 576 9.01 -12.54 6.65
N PRO A 577 9.26 -11.70 5.62
CA PRO A 577 8.27 -10.74 5.12
C PRO A 577 7.16 -11.38 4.28
N GLY A 578 7.30 -12.66 3.91
CA GLY A 578 6.30 -13.36 3.12
C GLY A 578 6.35 -14.88 3.27
N LEU A 579 5.18 -15.50 3.07
CA LEU A 579 4.95 -16.93 3.28
C LEU A 579 5.85 -17.83 2.40
N MET A 580 6.12 -17.43 1.15
CA MET A 580 6.98 -18.20 0.23
C MET A 580 8.47 -18.12 0.59
N ILE A 581 8.94 -16.98 1.08
CA ILE A 581 10.32 -16.84 1.58
C ILE A 581 10.50 -17.71 2.83
N PHE A 582 9.49 -17.72 3.71
CA PHE A 582 9.47 -18.60 4.87
C PHE A 582 9.45 -20.08 4.48
N TRP A 583 8.68 -20.47 3.45
CA TRP A 583 8.66 -21.85 2.96
C TRP A 583 10.02 -22.34 2.50
N GLU A 584 10.77 -21.53 1.76
CA GLU A 584 12.14 -21.88 1.35
C GLU A 584 13.06 -22.09 2.55
N ALA A 585 12.93 -21.28 3.59
CA ALA A 585 13.68 -21.46 4.83
C ALA A 585 13.30 -22.78 5.54
N VAL A 586 12.01 -23.11 5.63
CA VAL A 586 11.51 -24.37 6.21
C VAL A 586 12.04 -25.57 5.43
N LYS A 587 11.98 -25.55 4.09
CA LYS A 587 12.54 -26.61 3.23
C LYS A 587 14.04 -26.78 3.43
N THR A 588 14.78 -25.67 3.42
CA THR A 588 16.24 -25.69 3.61
C THR A 588 16.60 -26.30 4.96
N TYR A 589 15.94 -25.86 6.03
CA TYR A 589 16.16 -26.40 7.37
C TYR A 589 15.87 -27.90 7.47
N ASN A 590 14.74 -28.37 6.94
CA ASN A 590 14.38 -29.80 6.97
C ASN A 590 15.36 -30.66 6.15
N SER A 591 15.78 -30.17 4.97
CA SER A 591 16.81 -30.82 4.16
C SER A 591 18.14 -30.92 4.92
N ASP A 592 18.55 -29.87 5.62
CA ASP A 592 19.82 -29.82 6.37
C ASP A 592 19.85 -30.81 7.54
N VAL A 593 18.69 -31.14 8.12
CA VAL A 593 18.54 -32.15 9.20
C VAL A 593 18.14 -33.54 8.69
N GLU A 594 18.21 -33.77 7.38
CA GLU A 594 17.83 -35.02 6.72
C GLU A 594 16.37 -35.46 6.99
N ASN A 595 15.46 -34.50 7.20
CA ASN A 595 14.02 -34.74 7.29
C ASN A 595 13.36 -34.58 5.91
N ASP A 596 12.59 -35.58 5.51
CA ASP A 596 11.91 -35.58 4.21
C ASP A 596 10.49 -35.03 4.35
N LEU A 597 10.17 -34.00 3.56
CA LEU A 597 8.86 -33.33 3.55
C LEU A 597 7.99 -33.73 2.34
N GLU A 598 8.31 -34.83 1.65
CA GLU A 598 7.59 -35.26 0.44
C GLU A 598 6.06 -35.40 0.65
N ASP A 599 5.62 -35.82 1.84
CA ASP A 599 4.20 -36.00 2.20
C ASP A 599 3.59 -34.79 2.95
N PHE A 600 4.37 -33.75 3.26
CA PHE A 600 3.87 -32.57 3.97
C PHE A 600 3.16 -31.61 3.02
N ASN A 601 1.91 -31.27 3.36
CA ASN A 601 1.13 -30.27 2.64
C ASN A 601 1.16 -28.92 3.37
N PRO A 602 1.98 -27.95 2.93
CA PRO A 602 2.12 -26.66 3.60
C PRO A 602 0.85 -25.80 3.57
N PHE A 603 -0.05 -26.02 2.62
CA PHE A 603 -1.22 -25.16 2.43
C PHE A 603 -2.53 -25.82 2.87
N GLY A 604 -2.46 -27.05 3.41
CA GLY A 604 -3.59 -27.74 4.04
C GLY A 604 -4.22 -26.91 5.16
N THR A 605 -5.56 -26.91 5.28
CA THR A 605 -6.22 -26.14 6.34
C THR A 605 -6.08 -26.85 7.67
N ILE A 606 -5.42 -26.16 8.58
CA ILE A 606 -5.21 -26.63 9.94
C ILE A 606 -6.36 -26.21 10.86
N PHE A 607 -6.96 -25.04 10.60
CA PHE A 607 -8.15 -24.54 11.30
C PHE A 607 -9.13 -23.81 10.37
N ARG A 608 -10.42 -24.22 10.40
CA ARG A 608 -11.51 -23.50 9.70
C ARG A 608 -12.02 -22.34 10.55
N SER A 609 -11.16 -21.40 10.82
CA SER A 609 -11.48 -20.22 11.60
C SER A 609 -10.65 -19.07 11.06
N PRO A 610 -11.22 -17.86 10.91
CA PRO A 610 -10.45 -16.67 10.53
C PRO A 610 -9.47 -16.25 11.63
N LYS A 611 -9.55 -16.88 12.80
CA LYS A 611 -8.78 -16.58 13.98
C LYS A 611 -8.25 -17.85 14.66
N VAL A 612 -7.04 -17.82 15.18
CA VAL A 612 -6.46 -18.86 16.04
C VAL A 612 -5.82 -18.17 17.24
N LYS A 613 -6.03 -18.69 18.45
CA LYS A 613 -5.24 -18.29 19.61
C LYS A 613 -4.12 -19.31 19.81
N ILE A 614 -2.87 -18.87 19.72
CA ILE A 614 -1.72 -19.69 20.07
C ILE A 614 -1.30 -19.37 21.50
N MET A 615 -0.90 -20.36 22.27
CA MET A 615 -0.32 -20.25 23.60
C MET A 615 1.10 -20.77 23.50
N TYR A 616 2.10 -20.11 24.06
CA TYR A 616 3.47 -20.58 23.98
C TYR A 616 4.28 -20.08 25.16
N GLU A 617 5.36 -20.79 25.49
CA GLU A 617 6.28 -20.36 26.53
C GLU A 617 7.45 -19.56 25.95
N ALA A 618 7.78 -18.44 26.58
CA ALA A 618 8.96 -17.66 26.26
C ALA A 618 9.50 -16.95 27.50
N TRP A 619 10.79 -16.65 27.48
CA TRP A 619 11.44 -15.79 28.43
C TRP A 619 11.23 -14.33 28.02
N ILE A 620 10.63 -13.55 28.91
CA ILE A 620 10.44 -12.12 28.71
C ILE A 620 10.90 -11.38 29.96
N LYS A 621 11.45 -10.18 29.80
CA LYS A 621 11.82 -9.30 30.92
C LYS A 621 10.63 -8.48 31.38
N SER A 622 9.69 -8.22 30.48
CA SER A 622 8.51 -7.41 30.78
C SER A 622 7.36 -7.66 29.80
N ARG A 623 6.15 -7.25 30.19
CA ARG A 623 4.97 -7.24 29.30
C ARG A 623 5.15 -6.45 28.01
N LYS A 624 6.16 -5.56 27.91
CA LYS A 624 6.42 -4.75 26.70
C LYS A 624 6.95 -5.56 25.52
N GLU A 625 7.45 -6.76 25.79
CA GLU A 625 7.93 -7.66 24.75
C GLU A 625 6.77 -8.40 24.07
N LEU A 626 5.56 -8.32 24.64
CA LEU A 626 4.33 -8.79 23.99
C LEU A 626 3.93 -7.86 22.85
N TYR A 627 3.50 -8.44 21.74
CA TYR A 627 2.81 -7.71 20.68
C TYR A 627 1.43 -7.27 21.13
N ASP A 628 0.85 -6.30 20.43
CA ASP A 628 -0.49 -5.76 20.76
C ASP A 628 -1.61 -6.82 20.63
N PHE A 629 -1.35 -7.93 19.93
CA PHE A 629 -2.24 -9.08 19.80
C PHE A 629 -1.89 -10.24 20.77
N GLU A 630 -1.01 -10.01 21.75
CA GLU A 630 -0.57 -10.99 22.75
C GLU A 630 -0.99 -10.62 24.18
N ILE A 631 -1.32 -11.64 24.96
CA ILE A 631 -1.65 -11.54 26.38
C ILE A 631 -0.88 -12.61 27.17
N LEU A 632 -0.76 -12.44 28.49
CA LEU A 632 -0.18 -13.47 29.36
C LEU A 632 -1.26 -14.36 29.95
N ALA A 633 -1.14 -15.67 29.80
CA ALA A 633 -1.99 -16.65 30.46
C ALA A 633 -1.67 -16.77 31.95
N ASN A 634 -0.39 -16.65 32.33
CA ASN A 634 0.02 -16.56 33.72
C ASN A 634 0.00 -15.09 34.18
N GLU A 635 -1.20 -14.56 34.37
CA GLU A 635 -1.46 -13.14 34.67
C GLU A 635 -0.64 -12.57 35.85
N ASN A 636 -0.20 -13.40 36.79
CA ASN A 636 0.60 -12.99 37.96
C ASN A 636 2.10 -13.30 37.83
N LEU A 637 2.61 -13.63 36.64
CA LEU A 637 4.00 -14.02 36.44
C LEU A 637 5.01 -13.03 37.02
N PHE A 638 4.78 -11.74 36.83
CA PHE A 638 5.67 -10.68 37.28
C PHE A 638 5.59 -10.38 38.79
N ASP A 639 4.70 -11.08 39.52
CA ASP A 639 4.67 -11.06 40.98
C ASP A 639 5.66 -12.07 41.59
N GLU A 640 6.20 -13.00 40.78
CA GLU A 640 7.25 -13.93 41.18
C GLU A 640 8.65 -13.27 41.04
N GLU A 641 9.71 -13.87 41.61
CA GLU A 641 11.06 -13.36 41.35
C GLU A 641 11.55 -13.84 39.97
N PRO A 642 12.10 -12.95 39.11
CA PRO A 642 12.69 -13.36 37.85
C PRO A 642 13.94 -14.20 38.08
N ASP A 643 14.43 -14.81 37.01
CA ASP A 643 15.70 -15.51 37.01
C ASP A 643 16.90 -14.55 37.24
N GLU A 644 18.11 -15.12 37.26
CA GLU A 644 19.35 -14.36 37.48
C GLU A 644 19.66 -13.31 36.40
N ASN A 645 19.03 -13.40 35.23
CA ASN A 645 19.17 -12.46 34.11
C ASN A 645 18.01 -11.45 34.03
N GLY A 646 17.06 -11.53 34.96
CA GLY A 646 15.86 -10.68 34.98
C GLY A 646 14.77 -11.12 34.01
N LEU A 647 14.78 -12.38 33.59
CA LEU A 647 13.80 -12.99 32.69
C LEU A 647 12.75 -13.77 33.48
N TYR A 648 11.52 -13.75 32.98
CA TYR A 648 10.38 -14.51 33.49
C TYR A 648 9.95 -15.52 32.45
N GLN A 649 9.69 -16.75 32.86
CA GLN A 649 9.11 -17.76 31.99
C GLN A 649 7.62 -17.48 31.82
N ALA A 650 7.28 -16.81 30.73
CA ALA A 650 5.93 -16.41 30.40
C ALA A 650 5.21 -17.49 29.62
N LEU A 651 3.95 -17.71 30.00
CA LEU A 651 2.99 -18.40 29.15
C LEU A 651 2.16 -17.32 28.45
N ILE A 652 2.41 -17.12 27.16
CA ILE A 652 1.85 -16.06 26.33
C ILE A 652 0.76 -16.65 25.46
N VAL A 653 -0.33 -15.91 25.24
CA VAL A 653 -1.38 -16.24 24.28
C VAL A 653 -1.41 -15.15 23.21
N ALA A 654 -1.15 -15.49 21.95
CA ALA A 654 -1.29 -14.58 20.81
C ALA A 654 -2.56 -14.88 20.02
N GLU A 655 -3.24 -13.85 19.58
CA GLU A 655 -4.40 -13.95 18.70
C GLU A 655 -3.99 -13.64 17.26
N LEU A 656 -3.99 -14.67 16.42
CA LEU A 656 -3.60 -14.58 15.03
C LEU A 656 -4.84 -14.54 14.14
N TYR A 657 -4.73 -13.87 12.99
CA TYR A 657 -5.76 -13.79 11.96
C TYR A 657 -5.26 -14.37 10.66
N SER A 658 -6.10 -15.10 9.92
CA SER A 658 -5.74 -15.63 8.62
C SER A 658 -5.72 -14.52 7.57
N GLY A 659 -4.81 -14.62 6.61
CA GLY A 659 -4.66 -13.65 5.52
C GLY A 659 -5.84 -13.64 4.55
N ASP A 660 -6.55 -14.77 4.43
CA ASP A 660 -7.78 -14.89 3.62
C ASP A 660 -9.05 -14.48 4.37
N GLY A 661 -8.96 -14.22 5.67
CA GLY A 661 -10.11 -13.89 6.53
C GLY A 661 -11.12 -15.03 6.74
N ALA A 662 -10.75 -16.28 6.45
CA ALA A 662 -11.63 -17.44 6.52
C ALA A 662 -11.03 -18.66 7.26
N ALA A 663 -9.79 -19.06 6.95
CA ALA A 663 -9.17 -20.27 7.49
C ALA A 663 -7.63 -20.17 7.55
N PHE A 664 -7.01 -20.92 8.46
CA PHE A 664 -5.54 -21.00 8.53
C PHE A 664 -5.01 -22.18 7.71
N GLY A 665 -4.05 -21.90 6.84
CA GLY A 665 -3.14 -22.91 6.29
C GLY A 665 -2.08 -23.36 7.31
N ALA A 666 -1.54 -24.57 7.18
CA ALA A 666 -0.52 -25.10 8.08
C ALA A 666 0.77 -24.25 8.10
N LEU A 667 1.33 -23.98 6.92
CA LEU A 667 2.52 -23.14 6.75
C LEU A 667 2.26 -21.68 7.15
N GLU A 668 1.07 -21.17 6.84
CA GLU A 668 0.65 -19.82 7.26
C GLU A 668 0.62 -19.70 8.78
N LEU A 669 0.02 -20.67 9.46
CA LEU A 669 0.02 -20.71 10.91
C LEU A 669 1.46 -20.80 11.45
N LEU A 670 2.30 -21.68 10.90
CA LEU A 670 3.71 -21.80 11.32
C LEU A 670 4.50 -20.50 11.07
N TRP A 671 4.25 -19.80 9.96
CA TRP A 671 4.87 -18.52 9.62
C TRP A 671 4.44 -17.42 10.60
N LEU A 672 3.14 -17.32 10.88
CA LEU A 672 2.61 -16.37 11.84
C LEU A 672 3.12 -16.67 13.25
N ILE A 673 3.17 -17.95 13.66
CA ILE A 673 3.82 -18.36 14.92
C ILE A 673 5.28 -17.91 14.91
N HIS A 674 6.06 -18.20 13.87
CA HIS A 674 7.47 -17.84 13.82
C HIS A 674 7.68 -16.32 13.96
N ASN A 675 6.99 -15.51 13.15
CA ASN A 675 7.11 -14.05 13.24
C ASN A 675 6.59 -13.48 14.58
N THR A 676 5.62 -14.17 15.20
CA THR A 676 5.12 -13.85 16.55
C THR A 676 6.17 -14.18 17.63
N LEU A 677 6.95 -15.23 17.42
CA LEU A 677 8.02 -15.65 18.33
C LEU A 677 9.37 -14.97 18.01
N SER A 678 9.53 -14.32 16.85
CA SER A 678 10.82 -13.81 16.38
C SER A 678 11.37 -12.61 17.16
N ASN A 679 10.60 -12.04 18.08
CA ASN A 679 11.06 -11.04 19.03
C ASN A 679 11.12 -11.56 20.48
N LYS A 680 10.90 -12.87 20.68
CA LYS A 680 10.84 -13.52 21.99
C LYS A 680 12.11 -14.32 22.25
N ASP A 681 12.58 -14.33 23.49
CA ASP A 681 13.67 -15.20 23.89
C ASP A 681 13.08 -16.56 24.30
N LEU A 682 13.31 -17.60 23.50
CA LEU A 682 12.82 -18.95 23.82
C LEU A 682 13.84 -19.75 24.66
N GLY A 683 14.96 -19.14 25.05
CA GLY A 683 16.07 -19.83 25.70
C GLY A 683 16.63 -20.93 24.82
N ASP A 684 16.86 -22.11 25.41
CA ASP A 684 17.28 -23.29 24.65
C ASP A 684 16.09 -23.97 23.94
N HIS A 685 14.83 -23.60 24.25
CA HIS A 685 13.61 -24.22 23.73
C HIS A 685 13.20 -23.63 22.36
N ILE A 686 14.05 -23.74 21.35
CA ILE A 686 13.82 -23.13 20.02
C ILE A 686 13.25 -24.10 18.98
N PHE A 687 13.24 -25.41 19.22
CA PHE A 687 12.80 -26.39 18.22
C PHE A 687 11.30 -26.61 18.32
N PHE A 688 10.57 -26.40 17.23
CA PHE A 688 9.14 -26.66 17.16
C PHE A 688 8.85 -28.16 17.21
N GLU A 689 8.04 -28.60 18.17
CA GLU A 689 7.64 -29.99 18.40
C GLU A 689 6.13 -30.21 18.17
N GLY A 690 5.48 -29.31 17.43
CA GLY A 690 4.04 -29.34 17.17
C GLY A 690 3.24 -28.46 18.13
N PHE A 691 1.94 -28.73 18.26
CA PHE A 691 1.07 -28.03 19.19
C PHE A 691 -0.06 -28.93 19.72
N ASP A 692 -0.56 -28.60 20.90
CA ASP A 692 -1.74 -29.25 21.50
C ASP A 692 -2.98 -28.34 21.35
N ILE A 693 -4.15 -28.91 21.08
CA ILE A 693 -5.41 -28.13 21.10
C ILE A 693 -5.97 -28.13 22.52
N GLU A 694 -5.87 -26.98 23.18
CA GLU A 694 -6.37 -26.77 24.55
C GLU A 694 -7.89 -26.61 24.58
N GLY A 695 -8.49 -26.08 23.51
CA GLY A 695 -9.93 -25.94 23.40
C GLY A 695 -10.38 -25.06 22.23
N TYR A 696 -11.64 -24.66 22.29
CA TYR A 696 -12.25 -23.73 21.34
C TYR A 696 -13.05 -22.67 22.12
N GLU A 697 -12.95 -21.42 21.67
CA GLU A 697 -13.75 -20.30 22.15
C GLU A 697 -15.22 -20.42 21.71
N GLU A 698 -16.11 -19.61 22.31
CA GLU A 698 -17.54 -19.63 22.01
C GLU A 698 -17.89 -19.32 20.54
N ASP A 699 -17.02 -18.58 19.83
CA ASP A 699 -17.17 -18.26 18.41
C ASP A 699 -16.54 -19.29 17.47
N GLY A 700 -15.98 -20.37 18.02
CA GLY A 700 -15.30 -21.42 17.27
C GLY A 700 -13.80 -21.20 17.06
N THR A 701 -13.21 -20.12 17.60
CA THR A 701 -11.76 -19.89 17.54
C THR A 701 -11.01 -21.01 18.29
N PRO A 702 -10.12 -21.79 17.64
CA PRO A 702 -9.27 -22.75 18.32
C PRO A 702 -8.25 -22.05 19.22
N VAL A 703 -7.96 -22.67 20.36
CA VAL A 703 -6.89 -22.30 21.27
C VAL A 703 -5.89 -23.44 21.28
N ILE A 704 -4.65 -23.18 20.86
CA ILE A 704 -3.58 -24.17 20.76
C ILE A 704 -2.40 -23.80 21.64
N PHE A 705 -1.64 -24.77 22.14
CA PHE A 705 -0.41 -24.58 22.86
C PHE A 705 0.77 -25.06 22.01
N ILE A 706 1.72 -24.19 21.71
CA ILE A 706 2.92 -24.46 20.91
C ILE A 706 3.95 -25.17 21.77
N ASN A 707 4.36 -26.36 21.31
CA ASN A 707 5.35 -27.18 22.00
C ASN A 707 6.74 -26.88 21.44
N CYS A 708 7.68 -26.54 22.32
CA CYS A 708 9.07 -26.26 21.95
C CYS A 708 10.08 -27.13 22.72
N GLY A 709 10.98 -27.79 22.00
CA GLY A 709 12.08 -28.61 22.50
C GLY A 709 13.44 -27.89 22.54
N SER A 710 14.40 -28.48 23.27
CA SER A 710 15.78 -27.97 23.44
C SER A 710 16.88 -28.81 22.81
#